data_AF-A0A8H4QUT8-F1
#
_entry.id   AF-A0A8H4QUT8-F1
#
_cell.length_a   1.000
_cell.length_b   1.000
_cell.length_c   1.000
_cell.angle_alpha   90.00
_cell.angle_beta   90.00
_cell.angle_gamma   90.00
#
_symmetry.space_group_name_H-M   'P 1'
#
loop_
_entity.id
_entity.type
_entity.pdbx_description
1 polymer ?
#
loop_
_entity_poly.entity_id
_entity_poly.type
_entity_poly.pdbx_seq_one_letter_code
_entity_poly.pdbx_strand_id
1 'polypeptide(L)'
;MSSESPSSYRPQVAYDLTGRVALVTGGGTGIGLMVSQGLAAAGAKVYISGRRLEVLQKVASSWDKQIGGELIPIQMDITNKESIVAAKEIIQNKEGKLHILVNNAGQVGPNSQFFNKRDAPENKTTESTGMSLFNNESFEDWGSHYTVNAASIFFVSTAFLGLLEKGSADEAGYWSSIINTTSISGVTKLAQDHFCYNSVKAAATHLTKMLQTELAIRNIPIRVNAIAPGIYASEMTFDVISAEEVDKIGKGIQPVPARRAGTGQEMAGTVVYLVSRAGGYVQGQEIVIDGGRRQVYQPTPQYAAVPQSPTRVNPNNSYPVTYQHQQQPSTSQIGGPRPIRSSSQNSSTRQHHGRQAIAMGVATGNIGAGYGPYSARIIFASSIQAQDTGQYSNPRFSNVPSENSQTTASPQDYAPPPTRAPAPTTTTVPQYMWDKETDFDDALHNPDPRGDSSFTLFSWRGWVNAGAIFLIIAGLIFLFAGYPALYHYTHLPGPIVGFNVGGINASGQIPELTNFPSMIDPETPESAHTRVGDDGMLYDLTFSDEFNTDGRTFYPGDDPYWEAEDQHYWPTTDVEWYDPSAVTTEGGKLVLTMTEQRVHDLNFQSGMVTSWNKMCFNTGYIEVSVSMPGDQWNPVPGLWPGAWTLGNLGRAGHGATTEGMWPYSYDSCDVGTFPGQIGKDGQPSVAATSGKGGIALSSQPGQRLSACTCPGSDHPGPSVNVGRGVPEIDIIEAQVDTIRRLGEVSQSFQCAPYDVGFNWNDDGMTIYNTSRTFKNTYQGGPFQQAMSGVSYIENQFIGGGDDAFATYGFEYWSDPNHRDDGYITWYYQGQKTWKATANIVGPNSEAGIGQRLISEEPMYVILNLGMSPDFQKPDFKNLKFPAKYYVDYVRIYQRRGTKNGMTCNPPNRPTTAYINRHINAYTNVNLTTWAQANNTFPRNSLYDGC
;
A
#
# COMPACT_ATOMS: atom_id res chain seq x y z
N MET A 1 -32.92 16.52 -7.69
CA MET A 1 -32.50 16.65 -6.27
C MET A 1 -33.68 17.23 -5.50
N SER A 2 -34.16 16.56 -4.45
CA SER A 2 -35.17 17.11 -3.56
C SER A 2 -34.56 18.25 -2.75
N SER A 3 -35.16 19.45 -2.80
CA SER A 3 -34.68 20.60 -2.03
C SER A 3 -34.93 20.38 -0.54
N GLU A 4 -33.88 20.07 0.22
CA GLU A 4 -33.99 20.01 1.68
C GLU A 4 -34.37 21.38 2.24
N SER A 5 -35.36 21.40 3.14
CA SER A 5 -35.78 22.63 3.82
C SER A 5 -34.60 23.22 4.61
N PRO A 6 -34.35 24.54 4.57
CA PRO A 6 -33.33 25.18 5.41
C PRO A 6 -33.47 24.93 6.92
N SER A 7 -34.62 24.43 7.39
CA SER A 7 -34.83 23.99 8.77
C SER A 7 -34.11 22.69 9.16
N SER A 8 -33.74 21.84 8.18
CA SER A 8 -33.03 20.56 8.42
C SER A 8 -31.62 20.77 8.98
N TYR A 9 -30.93 21.82 8.54
CA TYR A 9 -29.57 22.19 8.97
C TYR A 9 -29.48 22.72 10.42
N ARG A 10 -30.61 22.84 11.13
CA ARG A 10 -30.57 23.18 12.57
C ARG A 10 -29.93 22.02 13.33
N PRO A 11 -28.91 22.23 14.19
CA PRO A 11 -28.27 21.16 14.93
C PRO A 11 -29.27 20.28 15.71
N GLN A 12 -30.28 20.89 16.32
CA GLN A 12 -31.33 20.18 17.06
C GLN A 12 -32.11 19.18 16.18
N VAL A 13 -32.24 19.43 14.87
CA VAL A 13 -32.95 18.56 13.91
C VAL A 13 -32.00 17.53 13.29
N ALA A 14 -30.74 17.89 13.08
CA ALA A 14 -29.71 17.00 12.52
C ALA A 14 -29.28 15.88 13.50
N TYR A 15 -29.32 16.16 14.81
CA TYR A 15 -28.95 15.25 15.89
C TYR A 15 -30.14 14.61 16.63
N ASP A 16 -31.38 14.89 16.22
CA ASP A 16 -32.60 14.32 16.83
C ASP A 16 -32.68 12.79 16.61
N LEU A 17 -32.92 12.05 17.70
CA LEU A 17 -33.15 10.61 17.72
C LEU A 17 -34.56 10.25 18.24
N THR A 18 -35.47 11.22 18.34
CA THR A 18 -36.88 10.98 18.71
C THR A 18 -37.50 9.90 17.82
N GLY A 19 -38.13 8.90 18.44
CA GLY A 19 -38.71 7.75 17.75
C GLY A 19 -37.72 6.65 17.34
N ARG A 20 -36.41 6.87 17.49
CA ARG A 20 -35.39 5.83 17.25
C ARG A 20 -35.31 4.88 18.44
N VAL A 21 -34.96 3.63 18.13
CA VAL A 21 -34.81 2.53 19.10
C VAL A 21 -33.36 2.07 19.08
N ALA A 22 -32.71 2.06 20.23
CA ALA A 22 -31.31 1.70 20.39
C ALA A 22 -31.13 0.48 21.31
N LEU A 23 -30.06 -0.28 21.09
CA LEU A 23 -29.55 -1.32 21.98
C LEU A 23 -28.07 -1.03 22.29
N VAL A 24 -27.72 -0.88 23.57
CA VAL A 24 -26.33 -0.67 24.01
C VAL A 24 -25.88 -1.85 24.86
N THR A 25 -24.85 -2.56 24.41
CA THR A 25 -24.24 -3.66 25.17
C THR A 25 -23.25 -3.12 26.21
N GLY A 26 -23.35 -3.61 27.44
CA GLY A 26 -22.64 -2.99 28.57
C GLY A 26 -23.20 -1.60 28.94
N GLY A 27 -24.43 -1.28 28.54
CA GLY A 27 -25.04 0.06 28.69
C GLY A 27 -25.27 0.54 30.13
N GLY A 28 -24.96 -0.29 31.13
CA GLY A 28 -25.14 0.04 32.55
C GLY A 28 -23.95 0.74 33.21
N THR A 29 -22.72 0.66 32.66
CA THR A 29 -21.52 1.22 33.30
C THR A 29 -20.53 1.82 32.29
N GLY A 30 -19.62 2.68 32.79
CA GLY A 30 -18.54 3.28 32.00
C GLY A 30 -19.01 3.99 30.72
N ILE A 31 -18.27 3.76 29.63
CA ILE A 31 -18.57 4.31 28.29
C ILE A 31 -19.97 3.91 27.80
N GLY A 32 -20.42 2.68 28.09
CA GLY A 32 -21.76 2.21 27.72
C GLY A 32 -22.86 3.02 28.38
N LEU A 33 -22.68 3.41 29.64
CA LEU A 33 -23.61 4.30 30.34
C LEU A 33 -23.62 5.71 29.73
N MET A 34 -22.44 6.28 29.46
CA MET A 34 -22.30 7.60 28.82
C MET A 34 -23.07 7.65 27.50
N VAL A 35 -22.86 6.64 26.64
CA VAL A 35 -23.56 6.51 25.35
C VAL A 35 -25.07 6.31 25.55
N SER A 36 -25.48 5.45 26.48
CA SER A 36 -26.91 5.18 26.72
C SER A 36 -27.67 6.43 27.16
N GLN A 37 -27.11 7.18 28.11
CA GLN A 37 -27.67 8.46 28.57
C GLN A 37 -27.68 9.51 27.45
N GLY A 38 -26.63 9.57 26.62
CA GLY A 38 -26.57 10.47 25.47
C GLY A 38 -27.63 10.19 24.41
N LEU A 39 -27.83 8.92 24.05
CA LEU A 39 -28.86 8.50 23.10
C LEU A 39 -30.28 8.81 23.63
N ALA A 40 -30.54 8.57 24.91
CA ALA A 40 -31.82 8.89 25.55
C ALA A 40 -32.05 10.41 25.63
N ALA A 41 -31.03 11.20 25.99
CA ALA A 41 -31.12 12.67 25.99
C ALA A 41 -31.34 13.27 24.59
N ALA A 42 -30.95 12.55 23.52
CA ALA A 42 -31.27 12.90 22.14
C ALA A 42 -32.66 12.39 21.67
N GLY A 43 -33.47 11.83 22.57
CA GLY A 43 -34.86 11.41 22.31
C GLY A 43 -35.05 9.92 22.01
N ALA A 44 -34.00 9.10 21.97
CA ALA A 44 -34.12 7.68 21.66
C ALA A 44 -34.71 6.86 22.81
N LYS A 45 -35.38 5.76 22.47
CA LYS A 45 -35.68 4.66 23.40
C LYS A 45 -34.50 3.69 23.42
N VAL A 46 -33.79 3.57 24.53
CA VAL A 46 -32.52 2.83 24.65
C VAL A 46 -32.68 1.60 25.53
N TYR A 47 -32.56 0.43 24.92
CA TYR A 47 -32.40 -0.83 25.62
C TYR A 47 -30.94 -0.96 26.11
N ILE A 48 -30.74 -0.91 27.43
CA ILE A 48 -29.43 -1.10 28.06
C ILE A 48 -29.27 -2.56 28.47
N SER A 49 -28.17 -3.19 28.05
CA SER A 49 -27.99 -4.64 28.22
C SER A 49 -26.67 -5.03 28.89
N GLY A 50 -26.69 -6.20 29.54
CA GLY A 50 -25.55 -6.79 30.22
C GLY A 50 -25.95 -7.92 31.17
N ARG A 51 -24.96 -8.55 31.82
CA ARG A 51 -25.16 -9.72 32.69
C ARG A 51 -25.77 -9.38 34.06
N ARG A 52 -25.44 -8.22 34.61
CA ARG A 52 -25.87 -7.68 35.91
C ARG A 52 -27.21 -6.93 35.78
N LEU A 53 -28.35 -7.62 35.93
CA LEU A 53 -29.67 -7.02 35.73
C LEU A 53 -29.97 -5.91 36.75
N GLU A 54 -29.56 -6.10 38.00
CA GLU A 54 -29.73 -5.16 39.11
C GLU A 54 -29.04 -3.81 38.86
N VAL A 55 -27.88 -3.80 38.19
CA VAL A 55 -27.18 -2.57 37.80
C VAL A 55 -27.97 -1.82 36.73
N LEU A 56 -28.49 -2.54 35.72
CA LEU A 56 -29.29 -1.96 34.64
C LEU A 56 -30.61 -1.39 35.18
N GLN A 57 -31.28 -2.11 36.08
CA GLN A 57 -32.52 -1.66 36.73
C GLN A 57 -32.29 -0.39 37.57
N LYS A 58 -31.17 -0.30 38.30
CA LYS A 58 -30.80 0.90 39.05
C LYS A 58 -30.61 2.11 38.12
N VAL A 59 -29.86 1.94 37.02
CA VAL A 59 -29.65 2.99 36.00
C VAL A 59 -30.98 3.46 35.41
N ALA A 60 -31.81 2.53 34.93
CA ALA A 60 -33.11 2.84 34.33
C ALA A 60 -34.07 3.55 35.31
N SER A 61 -34.06 3.15 36.59
CA SER A 61 -34.87 3.79 37.63
C SER A 61 -34.38 5.18 38.02
N SER A 62 -33.10 5.48 37.78
CA SER A 62 -32.49 6.80 38.03
C SER A 62 -32.58 7.78 36.86
N TRP A 63 -33.13 7.36 35.71
CA TRP A 63 -33.28 8.23 34.54
C TRP A 63 -34.39 9.27 34.76
N ASP A 64 -34.05 10.54 34.67
CA ASP A 64 -35.04 11.62 34.73
C ASP A 64 -35.81 11.69 33.41
N LYS A 65 -37.08 11.28 33.47
CA LYS A 65 -38.00 11.29 32.33
C LYS A 65 -38.30 12.69 31.80
N GLN A 66 -37.98 13.77 32.53
CA GLN A 66 -38.11 15.14 32.04
C GLN A 66 -37.06 15.51 30.98
N ILE A 67 -35.93 14.79 30.91
CA ILE A 67 -34.86 15.01 29.93
C ILE A 67 -35.31 14.55 28.52
N GLY A 68 -36.18 13.54 28.44
CA GLY A 68 -36.57 12.87 27.20
C GLY A 68 -35.93 11.49 27.04
N GLY A 69 -36.42 10.75 26.04
CA GLY A 69 -36.03 9.36 25.80
C GLY A 69 -36.36 8.40 26.95
N GLU A 70 -35.93 7.15 26.82
CA GLU A 70 -36.15 6.10 27.81
C GLU A 70 -34.91 5.20 27.95
N LEU A 71 -34.62 4.74 29.17
CA LEU A 71 -33.66 3.66 29.44
C LEU A 71 -34.42 2.40 29.89
N ILE A 72 -34.27 1.30 29.16
CA ILE A 72 -34.99 0.04 29.41
C ILE A 72 -33.98 -1.09 29.68
N PRO A 73 -34.01 -1.73 30.86
CA PRO A 73 -33.03 -2.77 31.22
C PRO A 73 -33.39 -4.13 30.59
N ILE A 74 -32.43 -4.79 29.94
CA ILE A 74 -32.53 -6.19 29.52
C ILE A 74 -31.31 -6.99 29.97
N GLN A 75 -31.52 -8.19 30.51
CA GLN A 75 -30.40 -9.08 30.77
C GLN A 75 -29.96 -9.75 29.47
N MET A 76 -28.68 -9.66 29.13
CA MET A 76 -28.10 -10.32 27.96
C MET A 76 -26.63 -10.64 28.21
N ASP A 77 -26.23 -11.87 27.92
CA ASP A 77 -24.83 -12.26 27.80
C ASP A 77 -24.43 -12.29 26.32
N ILE A 78 -23.52 -11.38 25.94
CA ILE A 78 -22.99 -11.23 24.58
C ILE A 78 -22.12 -12.40 24.10
N THR A 79 -21.81 -13.36 24.97
CA THR A 79 -21.06 -14.59 24.63
C THR A 79 -21.96 -15.81 24.44
N ASN A 80 -23.26 -15.70 24.75
CA ASN A 80 -24.22 -16.80 24.66
C ASN A 80 -25.30 -16.52 23.59
N LYS A 81 -25.39 -17.38 22.57
CA LYS A 81 -26.29 -17.17 21.42
C LYS A 81 -27.77 -17.20 21.81
N GLU A 82 -28.14 -18.07 22.73
CA GLU A 82 -29.53 -18.22 23.21
C GLU A 82 -29.98 -16.94 23.95
N SER A 83 -29.09 -16.34 24.76
CA SER A 83 -29.31 -15.07 25.44
C SER A 83 -29.42 -13.89 24.47
N ILE A 84 -28.59 -13.85 23.41
CA ILE A 84 -28.69 -12.85 22.34
C ILE A 84 -30.03 -12.98 21.59
N VAL A 85 -30.47 -14.21 21.29
CA VAL A 85 -31.75 -14.47 20.63
C VAL A 85 -32.93 -14.07 21.52
N ALA A 86 -32.92 -14.43 22.81
CA ALA A 86 -33.97 -14.03 23.75
C ALA A 86 -34.06 -12.49 23.90
N ALA A 87 -32.93 -11.80 23.95
CA ALA A 87 -32.87 -10.34 23.96
C ALA A 87 -33.42 -9.71 22.67
N LYS A 88 -33.10 -10.29 21.51
CA LYS A 88 -33.66 -9.92 20.21
C LYS A 88 -35.18 -10.09 20.19
N GLU A 89 -35.69 -11.23 20.65
CA GLU A 89 -37.13 -11.51 20.70
C GLU A 89 -37.89 -10.49 21.57
N ILE A 90 -37.32 -10.09 22.72
CA ILE A 90 -37.92 -9.04 23.56
C ILE A 90 -38.07 -7.71 22.80
N ILE A 91 -37.03 -7.27 22.07
CA ILE A 91 -37.06 -6.03 21.29
C ILE A 91 -37.98 -6.19 20.07
N GLN A 92 -37.92 -7.32 19.38
CA GLN A 92 -38.79 -7.64 18.25
C GLN A 92 -40.27 -7.62 18.62
N ASN A 93 -40.64 -8.19 19.77
CA ASN A 93 -42.03 -8.26 20.23
C ASN A 93 -42.56 -6.91 20.76
N LYS A 94 -41.68 -6.04 21.29
CA LYS A 94 -42.07 -4.72 21.81
C LYS A 94 -42.06 -3.60 20.78
N GLU A 95 -41.07 -3.59 19.89
CA GLU A 95 -40.80 -2.47 18.99
C GLU A 95 -40.89 -2.85 17.50
N GLY A 96 -40.73 -4.13 17.16
CA GLY A 96 -40.74 -4.63 15.77
C GLY A 96 -39.49 -4.34 14.93
N LYS A 97 -38.64 -3.41 15.38
CA LYS A 97 -37.47 -2.85 14.68
C LYS A 97 -36.39 -2.38 15.66
N LEU A 98 -35.18 -2.14 15.14
CA LEU A 98 -34.06 -1.52 15.84
C LEU A 98 -33.45 -0.48 14.89
N HIS A 99 -32.95 0.64 15.41
CA HIS A 99 -32.28 1.67 14.59
C HIS A 99 -30.78 1.76 14.88
N ILE A 100 -30.41 1.52 16.14
CA ILE A 100 -29.06 1.75 16.63
C ILE A 100 -28.61 0.54 17.43
N LEU A 101 -27.45 -0.02 17.09
CA LEU A 101 -26.79 -1.06 17.89
C LEU A 101 -25.41 -0.56 18.30
N VAL A 102 -25.14 -0.50 19.60
CA VAL A 102 -23.81 -0.16 20.12
C VAL A 102 -23.19 -1.39 20.80
N ASN A 103 -22.21 -1.97 20.13
CA ASN A 103 -21.41 -3.07 20.64
C ASN A 103 -20.28 -2.51 21.53
N ASN A 104 -20.61 -2.20 22.78
CA ASN A 104 -19.70 -1.59 23.75
C ASN A 104 -19.18 -2.57 24.83
N ALA A 105 -19.89 -3.67 25.12
CA ALA A 105 -19.45 -4.63 26.12
C ALA A 105 -18.07 -5.22 25.79
N GLY A 106 -17.17 -5.24 26.78
CA GLY A 106 -15.79 -5.69 26.63
C GLY A 106 -15.10 -5.94 27.97
N GLN A 107 -13.89 -6.48 27.93
CA GLN A 107 -13.05 -6.80 29.10
C GLN A 107 -11.57 -6.56 28.77
N VAL A 108 -10.80 -6.01 29.72
CA VAL A 108 -9.34 -5.87 29.61
C VAL A 108 -8.68 -7.24 29.72
N GLY A 109 -7.62 -7.46 28.93
CA GLY A 109 -6.87 -8.71 28.84
C GLY A 109 -5.87 -8.94 29.99
N PRO A 110 -5.07 -10.03 29.92
CA PRO A 110 -3.88 -10.18 30.73
C PRO A 110 -2.93 -8.98 30.57
N ASN A 111 -2.16 -8.71 31.63
CA ASN A 111 -1.41 -7.46 31.80
C ASN A 111 0.01 -7.76 32.30
N SER A 112 0.96 -7.68 31.38
CA SER A 112 2.40 -7.87 31.58
C SER A 112 3.05 -6.59 32.14
N GLN A 113 2.66 -6.19 33.37
CA GLN A 113 3.03 -4.91 34.03
C GLN A 113 4.55 -4.65 34.21
N PHE A 114 5.39 -5.66 34.01
CA PHE A 114 6.84 -5.51 33.99
C PHE A 114 7.34 -4.97 32.65
N PHE A 115 6.61 -5.20 31.54
CA PHE A 115 7.15 -5.09 30.19
C PHE A 115 7.66 -3.68 29.85
N ASN A 116 6.87 -2.62 30.10
CA ASN A 116 7.32 -1.24 29.85
C ASN A 116 8.27 -0.68 30.94
N LYS A 117 8.61 -1.45 31.99
CA LYS A 117 9.56 -1.06 33.04
C LYS A 117 10.93 -1.67 32.73
N ARG A 118 11.85 -0.86 32.16
CA ARG A 118 13.18 -1.32 31.73
C ARG A 118 14.05 -1.89 32.86
N ASP A 119 13.78 -1.51 34.10
CA ASP A 119 14.49 -1.91 35.32
C ASP A 119 13.84 -3.11 36.05
N ALA A 120 12.71 -3.61 35.55
CA ALA A 120 12.01 -4.74 36.15
C ALA A 120 12.89 -6.01 36.17
N PRO A 121 12.85 -6.83 37.24
CA PRO A 121 13.62 -8.08 37.33
C PRO A 121 13.45 -9.01 36.13
N GLU A 122 12.24 -9.06 35.58
CA GLU A 122 11.83 -9.82 34.40
C GLU A 122 12.54 -9.34 33.13
N ASN A 123 12.91 -8.06 33.05
CA ASN A 123 13.51 -7.42 31.88
C ASN A 123 15.05 -7.39 31.87
N LYS A 124 15.71 -8.12 32.79
CA LYS A 124 17.18 -8.13 32.90
C LYS A 124 17.89 -8.83 31.75
N THR A 125 17.29 -9.85 31.14
CA THR A 125 17.84 -10.58 30.00
C THR A 125 16.74 -10.91 28.99
N THR A 126 17.09 -11.13 27.72
CA THR A 126 16.14 -11.55 26.69
C THR A 126 15.39 -12.83 27.07
N GLU A 127 16.11 -13.78 27.68
CA GLU A 127 15.54 -15.04 28.18
C GLU A 127 14.54 -14.79 29.32
N SER A 128 14.88 -13.94 30.30
CA SER A 128 13.96 -13.63 31.39
C SER A 128 12.73 -12.87 30.89
N THR A 129 12.87 -11.96 29.93
CA THR A 129 11.74 -11.25 29.32
C THR A 129 10.82 -12.22 28.58
N GLY A 130 11.39 -13.05 27.70
CA GLY A 130 10.64 -14.01 26.90
C GLY A 130 9.89 -15.02 27.78
N MET A 131 10.58 -15.59 28.77
CA MET A 131 10.01 -16.57 29.69
C MET A 131 8.99 -15.94 30.65
N SER A 132 9.16 -14.67 31.05
CA SER A 132 8.16 -13.97 31.88
C SER A 132 6.89 -13.64 31.10
N LEU A 133 7.01 -13.24 29.82
CA LEU A 133 5.85 -13.06 28.94
C LEU A 133 5.14 -14.40 28.69
N PHE A 134 5.90 -15.45 28.38
CA PHE A 134 5.38 -16.80 28.11
C PHE A 134 4.60 -17.39 29.30
N ASN A 135 5.05 -17.16 30.54
CA ASN A 135 4.39 -17.68 31.73
C ASN A 135 3.27 -16.78 32.28
N ASN A 136 3.19 -15.51 31.87
CA ASN A 136 2.19 -14.55 32.37
C ASN A 136 0.89 -14.53 31.55
N GLU A 137 0.87 -15.16 30.37
CA GLU A 137 -0.28 -15.15 29.45
C GLU A 137 -0.63 -16.58 29.01
N SER A 138 -1.93 -16.89 28.89
CA SER A 138 -2.43 -18.22 28.49
C SER A 138 -3.24 -18.18 27.19
N PHE A 139 -3.29 -19.30 26.46
CA PHE A 139 -4.11 -19.40 25.25
C PHE A 139 -5.61 -19.33 25.56
N GLU A 140 -6.01 -19.84 26.72
CA GLU A 140 -7.39 -19.83 27.22
C GLU A 140 -7.87 -18.40 27.52
N ASP A 141 -7.05 -17.58 28.19
CA ASP A 141 -7.35 -16.17 28.44
C ASP A 141 -7.44 -15.40 27.12
N TRP A 142 -6.46 -15.59 26.22
CA TRP A 142 -6.49 -14.97 24.89
C TRP A 142 -7.78 -15.34 24.12
N GLY A 143 -8.14 -16.63 24.07
CA GLY A 143 -9.38 -17.09 23.44
C GLY A 143 -10.65 -16.50 24.06
N SER A 144 -10.69 -16.37 25.39
CA SER A 144 -11.77 -15.72 26.13
C SER A 144 -11.89 -14.23 25.77
N HIS A 145 -10.79 -13.48 25.76
CA HIS A 145 -10.80 -12.06 25.42
C HIS A 145 -11.15 -11.80 23.96
N TYR A 146 -10.71 -12.65 23.03
CA TYR A 146 -11.16 -12.63 21.62
C TYR A 146 -12.65 -12.93 21.49
N THR A 147 -13.18 -13.86 22.27
CA THR A 147 -14.62 -14.16 22.32
C THR A 147 -15.41 -12.94 22.78
N VAL A 148 -15.00 -12.31 23.88
CA VAL A 148 -15.72 -11.19 24.51
C VAL A 148 -15.60 -9.87 23.73
N ASN A 149 -14.42 -9.52 23.22
CA ASN A 149 -14.17 -8.19 22.64
C ASN A 149 -14.23 -8.13 21.09
N ALA A 150 -14.23 -9.28 20.39
CA ALA A 150 -14.28 -9.32 18.92
C ALA A 150 -15.38 -10.26 18.39
N ALA A 151 -15.41 -11.54 18.78
CA ALA A 151 -16.39 -12.48 18.23
C ALA A 151 -17.84 -12.14 18.62
N SER A 152 -18.05 -11.62 19.84
CA SER A 152 -19.34 -11.12 20.31
C SER A 152 -19.93 -10.04 19.39
N ILE A 153 -19.09 -9.12 18.86
CA ILE A 153 -19.50 -8.06 17.93
C ILE A 153 -20.16 -8.67 16.70
N PHE A 154 -19.56 -9.72 16.13
CA PHE A 154 -20.13 -10.43 15.00
C PHE A 154 -21.47 -11.09 15.33
N PHE A 155 -21.54 -11.87 16.42
CA PHE A 155 -22.76 -12.61 16.76
C PHE A 155 -23.93 -11.71 17.21
N VAL A 156 -23.67 -10.63 17.93
CA VAL A 156 -24.71 -9.64 18.27
C VAL A 156 -25.15 -8.88 17.02
N SER A 157 -24.21 -8.36 16.21
CA SER A 157 -24.55 -7.62 14.98
C SER A 157 -25.39 -8.46 14.03
N THR A 158 -24.95 -9.68 13.72
CA THR A 158 -25.63 -10.59 12.79
C THR A 158 -27.02 -11.03 13.28
N ALA A 159 -27.17 -11.29 14.59
CA ALA A 159 -28.48 -11.63 15.15
C ALA A 159 -29.51 -10.51 14.96
N PHE A 160 -29.09 -9.24 15.03
CA PHE A 160 -29.96 -8.06 15.00
C PHE A 160 -30.18 -7.44 13.60
N LEU A 161 -29.47 -7.89 12.54
CA LEU A 161 -29.58 -7.31 11.18
C LEU A 161 -31.03 -7.14 10.69
N GLY A 162 -31.88 -8.17 10.81
CA GLY A 162 -33.28 -8.10 10.37
C GLY A 162 -34.20 -7.19 11.21
N LEU A 163 -33.74 -6.68 12.35
CA LEU A 163 -34.40 -5.58 13.07
C LEU A 163 -33.84 -4.22 12.65
N LEU A 164 -32.52 -4.14 12.39
CA LEU A 164 -31.83 -2.96 11.90
C LEU A 164 -32.31 -2.54 10.50
N GLU A 165 -32.45 -3.49 9.59
CA GLU A 165 -33.03 -3.28 8.25
C GLU A 165 -34.45 -2.69 8.33
N LYS A 166 -35.29 -3.19 9.24
CA LYS A 166 -36.63 -2.63 9.49
C LYS A 166 -36.59 -1.21 10.05
N GLY A 167 -35.58 -0.85 10.84
CA GLY A 167 -35.37 0.53 11.29
C GLY A 167 -34.89 1.47 10.19
N SER A 168 -34.20 0.95 9.16
CA SER A 168 -33.82 1.73 7.97
C SER A 168 -35.05 2.01 7.09
N ALA A 169 -36.03 1.11 7.08
CA ALA A 169 -37.27 1.27 6.33
C ALA A 169 -38.26 2.31 6.91
N ASP A 170 -38.01 2.84 8.12
CA ASP A 170 -38.87 3.83 8.78
C ASP A 170 -38.91 5.19 8.08
N GLU A 171 -37.81 5.58 7.43
CA GLU A 171 -37.66 6.90 6.79
C GLU A 171 -36.79 6.80 5.54
N ALA A 172 -37.29 7.31 4.41
CA ALA A 172 -36.52 7.33 3.15
C ALA A 172 -35.20 8.10 3.32
N GLY A 173 -34.08 7.44 3.00
CA GLY A 173 -32.74 8.02 3.15
C GLY A 173 -32.09 7.84 4.53
N TYR A 174 -32.79 7.27 5.53
CA TYR A 174 -32.19 6.88 6.81
C TYR A 174 -31.69 5.43 6.78
N TRP A 175 -30.43 5.21 7.13
CA TRP A 175 -29.88 3.87 7.37
C TRP A 175 -29.51 3.71 8.85
N SER A 176 -30.06 2.66 9.46
CA SER A 176 -29.71 2.18 10.81
C SER A 176 -28.20 1.99 10.96
N SER A 177 -27.72 2.11 12.20
CA SER A 177 -26.27 2.20 12.47
C SER A 177 -25.81 1.22 13.54
N ILE A 178 -24.73 0.51 13.25
CA ILE A 178 -23.97 -0.31 14.20
C ILE A 178 -22.70 0.46 14.56
N ILE A 179 -22.48 0.67 15.87
CA ILE A 179 -21.29 1.31 16.43
C ILE A 179 -20.53 0.31 17.28
N ASN A 180 -19.29 0.01 16.91
CA ASN A 180 -18.42 -0.89 17.65
C ASN A 180 -17.43 -0.11 18.52
N THR A 181 -17.34 -0.41 19.82
CA THR A 181 -16.37 0.25 20.71
C THR A 181 -15.04 -0.51 20.68
N THR A 182 -14.08 0.02 19.93
CA THR A 182 -12.72 -0.51 19.82
C THR A 182 -11.87 0.06 20.96
N SER A 183 -10.70 0.65 20.68
CA SER A 183 -9.85 1.41 21.61
C SER A 183 -8.67 2.01 20.85
N ILE A 184 -8.06 3.10 21.34
CA ILE A 184 -6.72 3.50 20.86
C ILE A 184 -5.67 2.38 20.98
N SER A 185 -5.88 1.41 21.88
CA SER A 185 -5.04 0.22 22.03
C SER A 185 -5.02 -0.66 20.77
N GLY A 186 -6.08 -0.63 19.94
CA GLY A 186 -6.14 -1.32 18.66
C GLY A 186 -5.37 -0.64 17.50
N VAL A 187 -4.94 0.61 17.69
CA VAL A 187 -4.27 1.42 16.66
C VAL A 187 -2.95 2.05 17.15
N THR A 188 -2.41 1.57 18.27
CA THR A 188 -1.13 2.02 18.83
C THR A 188 -0.08 0.91 18.73
N LYS A 189 1.17 1.30 18.48
CA LYS A 189 2.30 0.36 18.36
C LYS A 189 2.90 -0.06 19.71
N LEU A 190 2.61 0.67 20.79
CA LEU A 190 3.06 0.34 22.14
C LEU A 190 2.07 -0.62 22.82
N ALA A 191 2.57 -1.75 23.33
CA ALA A 191 1.72 -2.75 23.98
C ALA A 191 0.94 -2.24 25.20
N GLN A 192 1.34 -1.13 25.84
CA GLN A 192 0.70 -0.58 27.05
C GLN A 192 0.57 -1.61 28.21
N ASP A 193 1.48 -2.59 28.21
CA ASP A 193 1.54 -3.81 29.02
C ASP A 193 0.49 -4.90 28.65
N HIS A 194 -0.39 -4.68 27.67
CA HIS A 194 -1.56 -5.51 27.37
C HIS A 194 -1.57 -6.05 25.91
N PHE A 195 -0.65 -6.95 25.55
CA PHE A 195 -0.55 -7.49 24.18
C PHE A 195 -1.88 -8.07 23.67
N CYS A 196 -2.54 -8.92 24.45
CA CYS A 196 -3.84 -9.50 24.12
C CYS A 196 -4.93 -8.43 23.89
N TYR A 197 -4.99 -7.38 24.72
CA TYR A 197 -6.03 -6.37 24.61
C TYR A 197 -5.85 -5.48 23.37
N ASN A 198 -4.61 -5.10 23.06
CA ASN A 198 -4.28 -4.37 21.85
C ASN A 198 -4.66 -5.18 20.59
N SER A 199 -4.26 -6.45 20.53
CA SER A 199 -4.52 -7.31 19.37
C SER A 199 -6.01 -7.56 19.13
N VAL A 200 -6.80 -7.82 20.19
CA VAL A 200 -8.24 -8.02 20.04
C VAL A 200 -8.98 -6.74 19.67
N LYS A 201 -8.55 -5.57 20.15
CA LYS A 201 -9.16 -4.29 19.75
C LYS A 201 -8.82 -3.94 18.30
N ALA A 202 -7.64 -4.28 17.80
CA ALA A 202 -7.32 -4.20 16.37
C ALA A 202 -8.20 -5.16 15.52
N ALA A 203 -8.45 -6.38 16.01
CA ALA A 203 -9.36 -7.32 15.36
C ALA A 203 -10.81 -6.78 15.31
N ALA A 204 -11.28 -6.11 16.36
CA ALA A 204 -12.58 -5.43 16.38
C ALA A 204 -12.65 -4.25 15.38
N THR A 205 -11.57 -3.48 15.22
CA THR A 205 -11.45 -2.44 14.18
C THR A 205 -11.57 -3.04 12.79
N HIS A 206 -10.84 -4.12 12.49
CA HIS A 206 -10.90 -4.77 11.17
C HIS A 206 -12.28 -5.40 10.90
N LEU A 207 -12.86 -6.09 11.90
CA LEU A 207 -14.22 -6.66 11.81
C LEU A 207 -15.28 -5.59 11.51
N THR A 208 -15.11 -4.37 12.04
CA THR A 208 -16.00 -3.23 11.73
C THR A 208 -15.96 -2.89 10.24
N LYS A 209 -14.76 -2.82 9.64
CA LYS A 209 -14.57 -2.59 8.20
C LYS A 209 -15.18 -3.73 7.36
N MET A 210 -14.91 -4.98 7.74
CA MET A 210 -15.48 -6.16 7.06
C MET A 210 -17.01 -6.14 7.08
N LEU A 211 -17.63 -5.87 8.23
CA LEU A 211 -19.09 -5.80 8.38
C LEU A 211 -19.68 -4.66 7.54
N GLN A 212 -19.05 -3.49 7.47
CA GLN A 212 -19.49 -2.42 6.57
C GLN A 212 -19.48 -2.89 5.11
N THR A 213 -18.35 -3.43 4.65
CA THR A 213 -18.16 -3.79 3.23
C THR A 213 -19.11 -4.91 2.80
N GLU A 214 -19.24 -5.97 3.61
CA GLU A 214 -20.13 -7.10 3.32
C GLU A 214 -21.61 -6.69 3.30
N LEU A 215 -22.06 -5.82 4.21
CA LEU A 215 -23.44 -5.33 4.20
C LEU A 215 -23.70 -4.40 3.00
N ALA A 216 -22.75 -3.52 2.67
CA ALA A 216 -22.86 -2.61 1.52
C ALA A 216 -22.91 -3.34 0.18
N ILE A 217 -22.01 -4.31 -0.08
CA ILE A 217 -22.00 -5.11 -1.32
C ILE A 217 -23.30 -5.91 -1.48
N ARG A 218 -23.95 -6.28 -0.37
CA ARG A 218 -25.24 -6.98 -0.36
C ARG A 218 -26.46 -6.07 -0.42
N ASN A 219 -26.25 -4.75 -0.56
CA ASN A 219 -27.29 -3.71 -0.53
C ASN A 219 -28.14 -3.73 0.76
N ILE A 220 -27.59 -4.18 1.88
CA ILE A 220 -28.26 -4.16 3.18
C ILE A 220 -28.09 -2.74 3.75
N PRO A 221 -29.19 -1.98 4.00
CA PRO A 221 -29.13 -0.55 4.30
C PRO A 221 -28.75 -0.28 5.77
N ILE A 222 -27.56 -0.72 6.18
CA ILE A 222 -27.06 -0.62 7.56
C ILE A 222 -25.62 -0.10 7.50
N ARG A 223 -25.34 0.97 8.24
CA ARG A 223 -24.00 1.57 8.35
C ARG A 223 -23.27 0.95 9.54
N VAL A 224 -21.99 0.64 9.38
CA VAL A 224 -21.16 0.08 10.46
C VAL A 224 -19.94 0.98 10.63
N ASN A 225 -19.78 1.53 11.83
CA ASN A 225 -18.65 2.37 12.21
C ASN A 225 -18.11 1.93 13.58
N ALA A 226 -16.92 2.42 13.93
CA ALA A 226 -16.30 2.22 15.22
C ALA A 226 -15.99 3.55 15.91
N ILE A 227 -15.87 3.48 17.23
CA ILE A 227 -15.27 4.52 18.06
C ILE A 227 -14.07 3.93 18.79
N ALA A 228 -12.95 4.65 18.82
CA ALA A 228 -11.72 4.26 19.51
C ALA A 228 -11.44 5.23 20.67
N PRO A 229 -11.95 4.94 21.89
CA PRO A 229 -11.74 5.78 23.06
C PRO A 229 -10.27 5.79 23.50
N GLY A 230 -9.80 6.96 23.96
CA GLY A 230 -8.61 7.11 24.79
C GLY A 230 -8.89 6.86 26.28
N ILE A 231 -8.43 7.74 27.15
CA ILE A 231 -8.61 7.61 28.61
C ILE A 231 -9.94 8.24 29.03
N TYR A 232 -10.83 7.40 29.57
CA TYR A 232 -12.12 7.77 30.17
C TYR A 232 -12.22 7.17 31.58
N ALA A 233 -12.99 7.80 32.46
CA ALA A 233 -13.31 7.25 33.78
C ALA A 233 -14.35 6.11 33.66
N SER A 234 -14.11 4.97 34.29
CA SER A 234 -14.95 3.77 34.23
C SER A 234 -14.50 2.69 35.24
N GLU A 235 -15.37 1.70 35.51
CA GLU A 235 -15.02 0.47 36.25
C GLU A 235 -13.80 -0.28 35.66
N MET A 236 -13.46 -0.04 34.38
CA MET A 236 -12.36 -0.68 33.65
C MET A 236 -11.03 0.09 33.78
N THR A 237 -11.07 1.33 34.26
CA THR A 237 -9.92 2.23 34.40
C THR A 237 -9.82 2.70 35.85
N PHE A 238 -10.50 3.79 36.18
CA PHE A 238 -10.67 4.34 37.52
C PHE A 238 -12.00 5.10 37.56
N ASP A 239 -12.69 5.11 38.71
CA ASP A 239 -13.97 5.81 38.89
C ASP A 239 -13.82 7.34 38.75
N VAL A 240 -12.66 7.88 39.12
CA VAL A 240 -12.26 9.28 38.95
C VAL A 240 -10.83 9.31 38.43
N ILE A 241 -10.54 10.20 37.48
CA ILE A 241 -9.20 10.43 36.93
C ILE A 241 -8.92 11.92 37.03
N SER A 242 -7.97 12.32 37.90
CA SER A 242 -7.52 13.71 37.98
C SER A 242 -6.64 14.11 36.78
N ALA A 243 -6.46 15.42 36.58
CA ALA A 243 -5.57 15.94 35.54
C ALA A 243 -4.10 15.55 35.78
N GLU A 244 -3.73 15.36 37.05
CA GLU A 244 -2.41 14.94 37.51
C GLU A 244 -2.17 13.42 37.39
N GLU A 245 -3.23 12.65 37.14
CA GLU A 245 -3.19 11.19 37.01
C GLU A 245 -3.38 10.70 35.57
N VAL A 246 -4.02 11.47 34.69
CA VAL A 246 -4.27 11.05 33.29
C VAL A 246 -2.98 10.63 32.57
N ASP A 247 -1.88 11.34 32.81
CA ASP A 247 -0.57 11.02 32.23
C ASP A 247 0.05 9.77 32.86
N LYS A 248 -0.12 9.56 34.17
CA LYS A 248 0.37 8.36 34.89
C LYS A 248 -0.34 7.09 34.41
N ILE A 249 -1.67 7.18 34.30
CA ILE A 249 -2.54 6.14 33.70
C ILE A 249 -2.18 5.94 32.22
N GLY A 250 -1.64 6.99 31.59
CA GLY A 250 -1.19 7.03 30.21
C GLY A 250 0.03 6.19 29.82
N LYS A 251 0.63 5.39 30.74
CA LYS A 251 1.58 4.29 30.44
C LYS A 251 2.45 4.48 29.18
N GLY A 252 3.39 5.43 29.22
CA GLY A 252 4.40 5.59 28.17
C GLY A 252 3.99 6.41 26.93
N ILE A 253 2.84 7.09 26.93
CA ILE A 253 2.60 8.22 26.02
C ILE A 253 2.15 9.41 26.87
N GLN A 254 3.03 10.40 27.03
CA GLN A 254 2.83 11.59 27.86
C GLN A 254 3.40 12.85 27.17
N PRO A 255 2.81 14.03 27.42
CA PRO A 255 1.51 14.22 28.07
C PRO A 255 0.36 13.85 27.11
N VAL A 256 -0.83 13.56 27.62
CA VAL A 256 -2.06 13.65 26.82
C VAL A 256 -2.27 15.13 26.47
N PRO A 257 -2.39 15.55 25.19
CA PRO A 257 -2.48 16.98 24.84
C PRO A 257 -3.65 17.71 25.50
N ALA A 258 -4.80 17.05 25.66
CA ALA A 258 -5.96 17.58 26.37
C ALA A 258 -5.74 17.73 27.90
N ARG A 259 -4.73 17.07 28.49
CA ARG A 259 -4.38 17.07 29.93
C ARG A 259 -5.53 16.70 30.88
N ARG A 260 -6.50 15.93 30.40
CA ARG A 260 -7.60 15.36 31.19
C ARG A 260 -8.14 14.10 30.53
N ALA A 261 -8.92 13.31 31.28
CA ALA A 261 -9.76 12.28 30.70
C ALA A 261 -10.86 12.90 29.80
N GLY A 262 -11.36 12.10 28.85
CA GLY A 262 -12.54 12.45 28.07
C GLY A 262 -13.82 12.40 28.92
N THR A 263 -14.81 13.20 28.55
CA THR A 263 -16.10 13.29 29.28
C THR A 263 -17.19 12.44 28.65
N GLY A 264 -18.24 12.16 29.42
CA GLY A 264 -19.42 11.48 28.90
C GLY A 264 -20.09 12.22 27.75
N GLN A 265 -20.09 13.56 27.76
CA GLN A 265 -20.64 14.40 26.70
C GLN A 265 -19.85 14.27 25.39
N GLU A 266 -18.52 14.17 25.45
CA GLU A 266 -17.66 14.00 24.28
C GLU A 266 -17.89 12.64 23.62
N MET A 267 -17.89 11.58 24.44
CA MET A 267 -18.15 10.20 23.99
C MET A 267 -19.56 10.02 23.42
N ALA A 268 -20.58 10.49 24.16
CA ALA A 268 -21.97 10.46 23.73
C ALA A 268 -22.19 11.28 22.46
N GLY A 269 -21.63 12.49 22.38
CA GLY A 269 -21.78 13.39 21.24
C GLY A 269 -21.28 12.79 19.94
N THR A 270 -20.13 12.10 19.97
CA THR A 270 -19.63 11.38 18.78
C THR A 270 -20.53 10.21 18.38
N VAL A 271 -21.10 9.46 19.33
CA VAL A 271 -22.04 8.38 18.98
C VAL A 271 -23.35 8.95 18.43
N VAL A 272 -23.94 9.96 19.07
CA VAL A 272 -25.15 10.65 18.59
C VAL A 272 -24.92 11.22 17.18
N TYR A 273 -23.75 11.79 16.89
CA TYR A 273 -23.35 12.18 15.53
C TYR A 273 -23.42 10.99 14.56
N LEU A 274 -22.71 9.90 14.82
CA LEU A 274 -22.61 8.75 13.90
C LEU A 274 -23.96 8.06 13.61
N VAL A 275 -24.93 8.11 14.54
CA VAL A 275 -26.21 7.38 14.44
C VAL A 275 -27.41 8.26 14.04
N SER A 276 -27.27 9.58 14.10
CA SER A 276 -28.26 10.58 13.65
C SER A 276 -28.11 10.90 12.15
N ARG A 277 -28.94 11.81 11.64
CA ARG A 277 -28.84 12.28 10.23
C ARG A 277 -27.50 12.97 9.96
N ALA A 278 -26.93 13.67 10.95
CA ALA A 278 -25.64 14.36 10.83
C ALA A 278 -24.48 13.43 10.40
N GLY A 279 -24.48 12.18 10.87
CA GLY A 279 -23.52 11.14 10.48
C GLY A 279 -24.01 10.21 9.38
N GLY A 280 -25.12 10.52 8.69
CA GLY A 280 -25.76 9.63 7.71
C GLY A 280 -24.86 9.21 6.55
N TYR A 281 -23.88 10.03 6.20
CA TYR A 281 -22.89 9.74 5.14
C TYR A 281 -21.57 9.13 5.67
N VAL A 282 -21.49 8.78 6.96
CA VAL A 282 -20.31 8.15 7.57
C VAL A 282 -20.49 6.63 7.63
N GLN A 283 -19.57 5.91 6.97
CA GLN A 283 -19.60 4.46 6.79
C GLN A 283 -18.17 3.88 6.86
N GLY A 284 -18.00 2.75 7.55
CA GLY A 284 -16.72 2.02 7.65
C GLY A 284 -15.61 2.71 8.45
N GLN A 285 -15.90 3.83 9.11
CA GLN A 285 -14.90 4.67 9.79
C GLN A 285 -14.68 4.23 11.23
N GLU A 286 -13.45 4.44 11.73
CA GLU A 286 -13.14 4.39 13.16
C GLU A 286 -12.82 5.79 13.66
N ILE A 287 -13.69 6.36 14.49
CA ILE A 287 -13.51 7.70 15.04
C ILE A 287 -12.71 7.62 16.35
N VAL A 288 -11.49 8.15 16.34
CA VAL A 288 -10.63 8.21 17.51
C VAL A 288 -11.01 9.39 18.41
N ILE A 289 -11.22 9.12 19.70
CA ILE A 289 -11.64 10.12 20.69
C ILE A 289 -10.70 10.05 21.91
N ASP A 290 -9.49 10.59 21.75
CA ASP A 290 -8.36 10.31 22.66
C ASP A 290 -7.68 11.54 23.30
N GLY A 291 -8.23 12.74 23.09
CA GLY A 291 -7.62 13.99 23.59
C GLY A 291 -6.29 14.35 22.91
N GLY A 292 -6.03 13.84 21.69
CA GLY A 292 -4.80 14.04 20.93
C GLY A 292 -3.66 13.08 21.31
N ARG A 293 -3.91 12.12 22.20
CA ARG A 293 -2.89 11.25 22.81
C ARG A 293 -1.98 10.55 21.79
N ARG A 294 -2.51 10.04 20.68
CA ARG A 294 -1.69 9.38 19.63
C ARG A 294 -0.82 10.34 18.80
N GLN A 295 -1.05 11.66 18.86
CA GLN A 295 -0.28 12.65 18.10
C GLN A 295 1.03 13.07 18.80
N VAL A 296 1.31 12.54 19.99
CA VAL A 296 2.47 12.95 20.80
C VAL A 296 3.69 12.09 20.52
N TYR A 297 4.68 12.70 19.88
CA TYR A 297 6.02 12.15 19.71
C TYR A 297 6.65 11.90 21.09
N GLN A 298 7.15 10.68 21.31
CA GLN A 298 7.96 10.37 22.49
C GLN A 298 9.32 11.06 22.38
N PRO A 299 9.70 12.00 23.27
CA PRO A 299 11.08 12.42 23.37
C PRO A 299 11.90 11.20 23.82
N THR A 300 12.89 10.81 23.01
CA THR A 300 13.85 9.77 23.38
C THR A 300 14.43 10.11 24.76
N PRO A 301 14.36 9.20 25.76
CA PRO A 301 15.05 9.42 27.02
C PRO A 301 16.51 9.71 26.71
N GLN A 302 17.06 10.80 27.25
CA GLN A 302 18.46 11.13 27.07
C GLN A 302 19.30 9.90 27.42
N TYR A 303 19.98 9.33 26.42
CA TYR A 303 21.12 8.48 26.70
C TYR A 303 22.10 9.36 27.48
N ALA A 304 22.28 9.05 28.77
CA ALA A 304 23.28 9.70 29.58
C ALA A 304 24.62 9.54 28.87
N ALA A 305 25.16 10.65 28.37
CA ALA A 305 26.36 10.62 27.54
C ALA A 305 27.50 9.99 28.35
N VAL A 306 27.95 8.81 27.92
CA VAL A 306 29.18 8.20 28.44
C VAL A 306 30.31 9.17 28.08
N PRO A 307 31.04 9.77 29.05
CA PRO A 307 32.02 10.80 28.74
C PRO A 307 33.24 10.19 28.04
N GLN A 308 33.24 10.20 26.70
CA GLN A 308 34.40 9.84 25.89
C GLN A 308 35.16 11.08 25.44
N SER A 309 36.04 11.58 26.31
CA SER A 309 37.24 12.32 25.92
C SER A 309 38.24 12.33 27.10
N PRO A 310 39.52 11.99 26.89
CA PRO A 310 40.53 12.13 27.92
C PRO A 310 40.79 13.61 28.18
N THR A 311 40.42 14.10 29.37
CA THR A 311 40.67 15.49 29.75
C THR A 311 42.17 15.75 29.85
N ARG A 312 42.62 16.81 29.15
CA ARG A 312 43.98 17.36 29.29
C ARG A 312 44.30 17.61 30.76
N VAL A 313 45.45 17.13 31.21
CA VAL A 313 46.03 17.50 32.50
C VAL A 313 46.29 19.01 32.52
N ASN A 314 45.78 19.69 33.54
CA ASN A 314 46.24 21.03 33.92
C ASN A 314 46.77 20.96 35.37
N PRO A 315 48.09 21.12 35.60
CA PRO A 315 48.67 20.99 36.93
C PRO A 315 48.51 22.30 37.71
N ASN A 316 47.52 22.36 38.61
CA ASN A 316 47.52 23.18 39.84
C ASN A 316 46.15 23.10 40.55
N ASN A 317 45.97 22.09 41.41
CA ASN A 317 45.20 22.27 42.64
C ASN A 317 45.53 21.17 43.66
N SER A 318 45.50 21.53 44.94
CA SER A 318 46.33 20.90 45.97
C SER A 318 45.55 20.37 47.18
N TYR A 319 45.58 19.04 47.37
CA TYR A 319 45.46 18.30 48.65
C TYR A 319 44.13 18.42 49.45
N PRO A 320 43.88 17.54 50.46
CA PRO A 320 44.67 16.39 50.92
C PRO A 320 43.98 15.02 50.82
N VAL A 321 44.80 13.96 50.84
CA VAL A 321 44.37 12.55 50.97
C VAL A 321 44.41 12.14 52.45
N THR A 322 43.43 11.36 52.91
CA THR A 322 43.48 10.71 54.23
C THR A 322 43.48 9.19 54.05
N TYR A 323 44.61 8.54 54.35
CA TYR A 323 44.68 7.09 54.48
C TYR A 323 44.22 6.66 55.88
N GLN A 324 43.45 5.56 55.96
CA GLN A 324 43.37 4.73 57.16
C GLN A 324 43.94 3.35 56.86
N HIS A 325 44.55 2.74 57.88
CA HIS A 325 45.45 1.60 57.78
C HIS A 325 45.12 0.59 58.90
N GLN A 326 45.54 -0.68 58.71
CA GLN A 326 45.54 -1.79 59.69
C GLN A 326 44.23 -2.59 59.81
N GLN A 327 44.22 -3.92 60.07
CA GLN A 327 45.22 -5.01 59.93
C GLN A 327 44.45 -6.36 60.06
N GLN A 328 44.91 -7.44 59.41
CA GLN A 328 44.58 -8.84 59.82
C GLN A 328 45.66 -9.34 60.80
N PRO A 329 45.41 -10.37 61.66
CA PRO A 329 45.75 -11.75 61.25
C PRO A 329 45.01 -12.93 61.95
N SER A 330 44.90 -14.08 61.26
CA SER A 330 45.19 -15.47 61.73
C SER A 330 44.59 -16.51 60.75
N THR A 331 45.34 -17.03 59.77
CA THR A 331 46.25 -18.21 59.80
C THR A 331 45.61 -19.60 59.93
N SER A 332 45.58 -20.36 58.83
CA SER A 332 46.05 -21.77 58.81
C SER A 332 46.51 -22.23 57.41
N GLN A 333 47.48 -23.14 57.43
CA GLN A 333 48.40 -23.73 56.42
C GLN A 333 47.75 -24.26 55.10
N ILE A 334 48.35 -24.27 53.89
CA ILE A 334 49.69 -24.57 53.30
C ILE A 334 49.81 -26.01 52.70
N GLY A 335 50.24 -26.09 51.42
CA GLY A 335 50.69 -27.30 50.68
C GLY A 335 49.66 -27.84 49.66
N GLY A 336 49.93 -28.14 48.38
CA GLY A 336 51.17 -28.35 47.61
C GLY A 336 50.86 -28.47 46.08
N PRO A 337 51.78 -28.94 45.21
CA PRO A 337 51.93 -28.37 43.84
C PRO A 337 51.29 -29.11 42.64
N ARG A 338 51.34 -28.42 41.49
CA ARG A 338 50.81 -28.74 40.13
C ARG A 338 51.33 -30.06 39.51
N PRO A 339 50.68 -30.59 38.45
CA PRO A 339 51.17 -30.24 37.10
C PRO A 339 50.09 -29.96 36.04
N ILE A 340 50.54 -29.45 34.89
CA ILE A 340 49.75 -29.09 33.70
C ILE A 340 49.50 -30.34 32.83
N ARG A 341 48.29 -30.51 32.29
CA ARG A 341 48.11 -31.19 30.98
C ARG A 341 46.84 -30.73 30.24
N SER A 342 46.91 -30.81 28.93
CA SER A 342 45.96 -30.29 27.94
C SER A 342 44.80 -31.23 27.62
N SER A 343 43.64 -30.65 27.29
CA SER A 343 42.73 -31.20 26.27
C SER A 343 41.92 -30.07 25.63
N SER A 344 41.98 -29.97 24.30
CA SER A 344 41.24 -29.01 23.48
C SER A 344 39.95 -29.62 22.92
N GLN A 345 39.11 -28.73 22.36
CA GLN A 345 38.02 -28.97 21.40
C GLN A 345 36.56 -29.13 21.88
N ASN A 346 35.79 -28.14 21.42
CA ASN A 346 34.47 -28.24 20.76
C ASN A 346 33.23 -28.72 21.54
N SER A 347 32.32 -27.75 21.75
CA SER A 347 30.88 -27.98 21.57
C SER A 347 30.28 -26.81 20.78
N SER A 348 29.99 -27.03 19.50
CA SER A 348 29.36 -26.07 18.60
C SER A 348 27.84 -26.12 18.72
N THR A 349 27.20 -25.00 19.06
CA THR A 349 25.74 -24.83 18.90
C THR A 349 25.44 -24.29 17.50
N ARG A 350 25.05 -25.18 16.58
CA ARG A 350 24.54 -24.81 15.25
C ARG A 350 23.24 -24.00 15.39
N GLN A 351 23.20 -22.79 14.85
CA GLN A 351 21.95 -22.13 14.51
C GLN A 351 21.42 -22.72 13.19
N HIS A 352 20.22 -23.31 13.22
CA HIS A 352 19.55 -23.77 12.02
C HIS A 352 18.79 -22.60 11.37
N HIS A 353 19.40 -21.95 10.38
CA HIS A 353 18.70 -21.01 9.50
C HIS A 353 17.82 -21.77 8.51
N GLY A 354 16.52 -21.85 8.77
CA GLY A 354 15.54 -22.38 7.81
C GLY A 354 15.10 -21.30 6.81
N ARG A 355 14.82 -21.68 5.55
CA ARG A 355 14.33 -20.77 4.48
C ARG A 355 13.14 -19.90 4.91
N GLN A 356 12.29 -20.40 5.81
CA GLN A 356 11.10 -19.70 6.34
C GLN A 356 11.43 -18.45 7.18
N ALA A 357 12.63 -18.33 7.77
CA ALA A 357 12.99 -17.14 8.54
C ALA A 357 13.17 -15.89 7.65
N ILE A 358 13.58 -16.09 6.40
CA ILE A 358 13.71 -15.03 5.40
C ILE A 358 12.33 -14.66 4.83
N ALA A 359 11.51 -15.67 4.51
CA ALA A 359 10.12 -15.49 4.09
C ALA A 359 9.29 -14.66 5.10
N MET A 360 9.50 -14.88 6.41
CA MET A 360 8.90 -14.03 7.46
C MET A 360 9.38 -12.58 7.39
N GLY A 361 10.67 -12.31 7.13
CA GLY A 361 11.20 -10.94 7.03
C GLY A 361 10.61 -10.15 5.85
N VAL A 362 10.37 -10.83 4.73
CA VAL A 362 9.66 -10.29 3.55
C VAL A 362 8.18 -10.07 3.85
N ALA A 363 7.50 -11.04 4.48
CA ALA A 363 6.09 -10.93 4.84
C ALA A 363 5.78 -9.88 5.94
N THR A 364 6.77 -9.47 6.75
CA THR A 364 6.59 -8.42 7.77
C THR A 364 7.16 -7.05 7.36
N GLY A 365 7.62 -6.87 6.12
CA GLY A 365 8.23 -5.61 5.67
C GLY A 365 9.55 -5.24 6.38
N ASN A 366 10.23 -6.20 7.00
CA ASN A 366 11.59 -6.01 7.54
C ASN A 366 12.67 -6.13 6.44
N ILE A 367 12.25 -6.54 5.23
CA ILE A 367 13.08 -6.74 4.05
C ILE A 367 12.44 -5.92 2.91
N GLY A 368 13.13 -4.87 2.48
CA GLY A 368 12.61 -3.85 1.57
C GLY A 368 13.66 -2.80 1.19
N ALA A 369 14.35 -2.21 2.17
CA ALA A 369 15.19 -1.02 1.98
C ALA A 369 16.52 -1.21 1.21
N GLY A 370 16.47 -1.61 -0.07
CA GLY A 370 17.66 -1.81 -0.90
C GLY A 370 17.43 -2.32 -2.33
N TYR A 371 16.35 -1.94 -3.01
CA TYR A 371 16.11 -2.32 -4.41
C TYR A 371 16.68 -1.32 -5.44
N GLY A 372 16.95 -0.06 -5.10
CA GLY A 372 17.60 0.89 -6.02
C GLY A 372 19.14 0.77 -6.08
N PRO A 373 19.79 1.25 -7.16
CA PRO A 373 21.24 1.27 -7.35
C PRO A 373 21.92 2.44 -6.62
N TYR A 374 21.22 3.11 -5.70
CA TYR A 374 21.71 4.27 -4.98
C TYR A 374 21.74 4.01 -3.47
N SER A 375 22.68 4.65 -2.78
CA SER A 375 22.67 4.73 -1.32
C SER A 375 22.86 6.18 -0.89
N ALA A 376 22.10 6.60 0.13
CA ALA A 376 22.15 7.94 0.70
C ALA A 376 23.60 8.43 0.93
N ARG A 377 23.94 9.52 0.24
CA ARG A 377 25.30 10.08 0.17
C ARG A 377 25.68 10.82 1.47
N ILE A 378 25.92 10.11 2.56
CA ILE A 378 26.58 10.68 3.76
C ILE A 378 28.09 10.67 3.54
N ILE A 379 28.59 11.65 2.79
CA ILE A 379 30.03 11.96 2.79
C ILE A 379 30.33 12.86 3.98
N PHE A 380 31.25 12.40 4.83
CA PHE A 380 31.88 13.22 5.86
C PHE A 380 32.71 14.34 5.23
N ALA A 381 32.06 15.46 4.90
CA ALA A 381 32.74 16.73 4.64
C ALA A 381 32.99 17.43 5.98
N SER A 382 34.17 17.24 6.54
CA SER A 382 34.64 18.01 7.69
C SER A 382 34.69 19.51 7.37
N SER A 383 34.24 20.34 8.32
CA SER A 383 34.40 21.79 8.39
C SER A 383 33.91 22.63 7.19
N ILE A 384 32.62 22.97 7.20
CA ILE A 384 32.20 24.37 7.02
C ILE A 384 31.25 24.73 8.17
N GLN A 385 31.66 25.67 9.02
CA GLN A 385 30.75 26.36 9.93
C GLN A 385 29.98 27.41 9.11
N ALA A 386 28.67 27.24 8.96
CA ALA A 386 27.76 28.32 8.59
C ALA A 386 26.82 28.54 9.78
N GLN A 387 26.68 29.81 10.18
CA GLN A 387 26.14 30.17 11.49
C GLN A 387 24.62 30.07 11.53
N ASP A 388 24.11 29.35 12.53
CA ASP A 388 22.69 29.34 12.88
C ASP A 388 22.37 30.63 13.67
N THR A 389 21.97 31.68 12.96
CA THR A 389 21.56 32.97 13.55
C THR A 389 20.33 33.54 12.84
N GLY A 390 19.16 33.47 13.46
CA GLY A 390 17.96 34.13 12.95
C GLY A 390 16.67 33.65 13.63
N GLN A 391 16.15 34.45 14.57
CA GLN A 391 14.86 34.20 15.23
C GLN A 391 13.65 34.54 14.33
N TYR A 392 12.45 34.20 14.83
CA TYR A 392 11.11 34.64 14.39
C TYR A 392 10.53 33.94 13.14
N SER A 393 9.22 33.71 13.00
CA SER A 393 8.09 33.79 13.96
C SER A 393 6.85 33.08 13.38
N ASN A 394 5.84 32.79 14.23
CA ASN A 394 4.52 32.33 13.78
C ASN A 394 3.86 33.32 12.81
N PRO A 395 3.23 32.84 11.71
CA PRO A 395 2.24 33.63 10.99
C PRO A 395 0.84 33.44 11.61
N ARG A 396 0.39 34.45 12.36
CA ARG A 396 -1.00 34.92 12.22
C ARG A 396 -0.99 35.93 11.08
N PHE A 397 -1.90 35.83 10.11
CA PHE A 397 -2.96 36.82 9.91
C PHE A 397 -3.84 36.49 8.71
N SER A 398 -5.12 36.83 8.86
CA SER A 398 -6.08 37.05 7.78
C SER A 398 -5.85 38.40 7.06
N ASN A 399 -6.50 38.56 5.90
CA ASN A 399 -7.09 39.79 5.34
C ASN A 399 -6.38 40.66 4.25
N VAL A 400 -7.08 40.81 3.11
CA VAL A 400 -7.20 41.93 2.11
C VAL A 400 -5.95 42.36 1.27
N PRO A 401 -6.06 43.14 0.15
CA PRO A 401 -7.16 44.03 -0.30
C PRO A 401 -7.62 44.06 -1.79
N SER A 402 -8.65 44.87 -2.05
CA SER A 402 -9.09 45.43 -3.34
C SER A 402 -8.15 46.60 -3.81
N GLU A 403 -8.30 47.35 -4.93
CA GLU A 403 -9.46 47.75 -5.75
C GLU A 403 -9.06 48.53 -7.05
N ASN A 404 -10.02 48.77 -7.98
CA ASN A 404 -10.10 49.88 -8.99
C ASN A 404 -9.14 49.92 -10.22
N SER A 405 -9.48 50.37 -11.45
CA SER A 405 -10.70 50.86 -12.17
C SER A 405 -10.42 50.79 -13.71
N GLN A 406 -11.35 50.77 -14.69
CA GLN A 406 -12.39 51.77 -15.04
C GLN A 406 -13.45 51.23 -16.07
N THR A 407 -14.73 51.58 -15.82
CA THR A 407 -15.78 52.18 -16.70
C THR A 407 -16.10 51.61 -18.12
N THR A 408 -17.32 51.67 -18.67
CA THR A 408 -18.65 52.26 -18.32
C THR A 408 -19.74 51.15 -18.44
N ALA A 409 -21.07 51.31 -18.28
CA ALA A 409 -21.98 52.47 -18.14
C ALA A 409 -23.20 52.14 -17.21
N SER A 410 -24.38 52.76 -17.46
CA SER A 410 -25.61 52.69 -16.62
C SER A 410 -26.80 53.32 -17.41
N PRO A 411 -28.06 53.53 -16.89
CA PRO A 411 -28.60 53.33 -15.53
C PRO A 411 -30.08 52.83 -15.38
N GLN A 412 -30.57 52.87 -14.12
CA GLN A 412 -31.97 53.03 -13.62
C GLN A 412 -32.84 51.79 -13.28
N ASP A 413 -33.60 51.75 -12.15
CA ASP A 413 -33.48 52.50 -10.87
C ASP A 413 -34.36 51.93 -9.70
N TYR A 414 -34.01 52.29 -8.46
CA TYR A 414 -34.79 52.29 -7.19
C TYR A 414 -35.26 51.01 -6.43
N ALA A 415 -35.40 51.20 -5.09
CA ALA A 415 -35.50 50.18 -4.02
C ALA A 415 -36.59 50.55 -2.95
N PRO A 416 -36.66 50.02 -1.68
CA PRO A 416 -37.86 49.30 -1.21
C PRO A 416 -38.59 49.89 0.05
N PRO A 417 -38.86 49.15 1.16
CA PRO A 417 -40.20 48.86 1.72
C PRO A 417 -40.57 49.70 2.97
N PRO A 418 -41.71 49.47 3.68
CA PRO A 418 -41.63 48.65 4.91
C PRO A 418 -42.96 47.94 5.37
N THR A 419 -42.95 47.44 6.62
CA THR A 419 -43.89 46.52 7.29
C THR A 419 -45.07 47.16 8.06
N ARG A 420 -46.22 46.46 8.17
CA ARG A 420 -47.00 46.24 9.43
C ARG A 420 -48.24 45.33 9.28
N ALA A 421 -48.55 44.58 10.34
CA ALA A 421 -49.85 43.92 10.62
C ALA A 421 -50.85 44.92 11.28
N PRO A 422 -52.16 44.64 11.50
CA PRO A 422 -52.85 43.32 11.52
C PRO A 422 -54.20 43.23 10.76
N ALA A 423 -54.81 42.03 10.80
CA ALA A 423 -56.20 41.73 10.38
C ALA A 423 -57.23 42.05 11.52
N PRO A 424 -58.56 41.84 11.39
CA PRO A 424 -59.36 41.38 10.21
C PRO A 424 -60.65 42.19 9.91
N THR A 425 -61.29 41.98 8.73
CA THR A 425 -62.71 41.51 8.58
C THR A 425 -63.24 41.50 7.12
N THR A 426 -63.99 40.43 6.78
CA THR A 426 -65.12 40.32 5.80
C THR A 426 -64.95 40.59 4.29
N THR A 427 -64.93 39.50 3.49
CA THR A 427 -65.83 39.11 2.34
C THR A 427 -66.36 40.20 1.38
N THR A 428 -66.41 40.06 0.03
CA THR A 428 -66.65 38.84 -0.79
C THR A 428 -66.14 38.98 -2.27
N VAL A 429 -66.30 37.92 -3.09
CA VAL A 429 -65.62 37.58 -4.38
C VAL A 429 -66.25 38.25 -5.65
N PRO A 430 -65.50 38.48 -6.76
CA PRO A 430 -65.96 39.16 -7.98
C PRO A 430 -66.32 38.28 -9.22
N GLN A 431 -66.88 38.93 -10.27
CA GLN A 431 -66.97 38.50 -11.70
C GLN A 431 -65.58 38.66 -12.39
N TYR A 432 -65.23 38.17 -13.61
CA TYR A 432 -65.83 38.25 -14.98
C TYR A 432 -65.15 37.18 -15.89
N MET A 433 -65.78 36.58 -16.93
CA MET A 433 -65.74 36.91 -18.39
C MET A 433 -64.48 37.69 -18.87
N TRP A 434 -63.79 37.47 -20.00
CA TRP A 434 -64.02 36.87 -21.34
C TRP A 434 -62.61 36.48 -21.92
N ASP A 435 -62.39 35.74 -23.02
CA ASP A 435 -63.22 35.00 -24.00
C ASP A 435 -62.42 33.79 -24.59
N LYS A 436 -62.95 33.19 -25.66
CA LYS A 436 -62.46 32.13 -26.56
C LYS A 436 -61.17 32.38 -27.35
N GLU A 437 -60.22 31.45 -27.24
CA GLU A 437 -59.57 30.79 -28.39
C GLU A 437 -59.65 29.26 -28.15
N THR A 438 -59.87 28.46 -29.20
CA THR A 438 -59.93 26.99 -29.10
C THR A 438 -58.57 26.41 -29.42
N ASP A 439 -57.94 25.76 -28.44
CA ASP A 439 -56.59 25.21 -28.59
C ASP A 439 -56.62 23.78 -29.16
N PHE A 440 -55.51 23.32 -29.72
CA PHE A 440 -55.45 22.11 -30.56
C PHE A 440 -55.61 20.79 -29.79
N ASP A 441 -55.71 20.83 -28.46
CA ASP A 441 -55.79 19.72 -27.53
C ASP A 441 -57.13 19.62 -26.76
N ASP A 442 -58.09 20.53 -26.98
CA ASP A 442 -59.44 20.52 -26.37
C ASP A 442 -60.17 19.16 -26.50
N ALA A 443 -59.88 18.40 -27.55
CA ALA A 443 -60.42 17.07 -27.80
C ALA A 443 -60.00 16.00 -26.77
N LEU A 444 -58.96 16.26 -25.95
CA LEU A 444 -58.51 15.34 -24.89
C LEU A 444 -59.22 15.57 -23.55
N HIS A 445 -59.89 16.72 -23.38
CA HIS A 445 -60.34 17.21 -22.08
C HIS A 445 -61.86 17.32 -21.91
N ASN A 446 -62.67 17.06 -22.95
CA ASN A 446 -64.12 17.13 -22.84
C ASN A 446 -64.84 16.01 -23.62
N PRO A 447 -65.13 14.84 -23.01
CA PRO A 447 -65.88 13.77 -23.66
C PRO A 447 -67.37 14.11 -23.77
N ASP A 448 -67.87 14.27 -25.00
CA ASP A 448 -69.30 14.42 -25.29
C ASP A 448 -70.08 13.17 -24.84
N PRO A 449 -71.17 13.29 -24.05
CA PRO A 449 -71.99 12.15 -23.63
C PRO A 449 -72.75 11.43 -24.77
N ARG A 450 -72.67 11.86 -26.03
CA ARG A 450 -73.51 11.32 -27.12
C ARG A 450 -72.76 11.01 -28.42
N GLY A 451 -72.09 9.86 -28.42
CA GLY A 451 -71.91 9.05 -29.63
C GLY A 451 -70.47 8.64 -29.89
N ASP A 452 -70.13 7.40 -29.52
CA ASP A 452 -69.71 6.43 -30.54
C ASP A 452 -69.69 5.00 -30.00
N SER A 453 -70.82 4.31 -30.17
CA SER A 453 -70.90 2.86 -30.01
C SER A 453 -70.39 2.15 -31.27
N SER A 454 -69.08 2.19 -31.52
CA SER A 454 -68.45 1.32 -32.54
C SER A 454 -67.10 0.75 -32.07
N PHE A 455 -67.15 -0.42 -31.43
CA PHE A 455 -65.96 -1.13 -30.99
C PHE A 455 -65.26 -1.82 -32.17
N THR A 456 -64.46 -1.07 -32.93
CA THR A 456 -63.68 -1.61 -34.04
C THR A 456 -62.37 -2.24 -33.52
N LEU A 457 -62.32 -3.57 -33.51
CA LEU A 457 -61.13 -4.36 -33.12
C LEU A 457 -59.86 -4.05 -33.95
N PHE A 458 -60.00 -3.36 -35.09
CA PHE A 458 -58.93 -3.08 -36.04
C PHE A 458 -58.85 -1.58 -36.40
N SER A 459 -58.92 -0.68 -35.41
CA SER A 459 -58.62 0.74 -35.68
C SER A 459 -57.12 0.95 -35.93
N TRP A 460 -56.79 1.78 -36.93
CA TRP A 460 -55.39 2.10 -37.26
C TRP A 460 -54.64 2.70 -36.05
N ARG A 461 -55.31 3.56 -35.28
CA ARG A 461 -54.78 4.11 -34.02
C ARG A 461 -54.51 3.02 -32.97
N GLY A 462 -55.34 1.98 -32.88
CA GLY A 462 -55.11 0.83 -32.01
C GLY A 462 -53.83 0.07 -32.38
N TRP A 463 -53.60 -0.18 -33.67
CA TRP A 463 -52.38 -0.83 -34.16
C TRP A 463 -51.13 0.03 -34.01
N VAL A 464 -51.22 1.35 -34.23
CA VAL A 464 -50.11 2.28 -33.98
C VAL A 464 -49.75 2.32 -32.49
N ASN A 465 -50.73 2.40 -31.59
CA ASN A 465 -50.49 2.40 -30.15
C ASN A 465 -49.94 1.04 -29.65
N ALA A 466 -50.49 -0.08 -30.13
CA ALA A 466 -49.98 -1.42 -29.81
C ALA A 466 -48.55 -1.62 -30.35
N GLY A 467 -48.25 -1.12 -31.55
CA GLY A 467 -46.91 -1.13 -32.14
C GLY A 467 -45.91 -0.26 -31.37
N ALA A 468 -46.32 0.92 -30.91
CA ALA A 468 -45.49 1.78 -30.06
C ALA A 468 -45.19 1.12 -28.70
N ILE A 469 -46.19 0.51 -28.06
CA ILE A 469 -46.01 -0.26 -26.82
C ILE A 469 -45.09 -1.46 -27.07
N PHE A 470 -45.25 -2.19 -28.18
CA PHE A 470 -44.37 -3.30 -28.54
C PHE A 470 -42.92 -2.83 -28.76
N LEU A 471 -42.69 -1.70 -29.43
CA LEU A 471 -41.35 -1.13 -29.62
C LEU A 471 -40.72 -0.66 -28.31
N ILE A 472 -41.50 -0.07 -27.40
CA ILE A 472 -41.02 0.31 -26.06
C ILE A 472 -40.67 -0.93 -25.24
N ILE A 473 -41.52 -1.97 -25.24
CA ILE A 473 -41.25 -3.23 -24.53
C ILE A 473 -40.04 -3.94 -25.14
N ALA A 474 -39.93 -4.02 -26.47
CA ALA A 474 -38.77 -4.59 -27.15
C ALA A 474 -37.49 -3.79 -26.88
N GLY A 475 -37.57 -2.46 -26.84
CA GLY A 475 -36.46 -1.58 -26.47
C GLY A 475 -36.02 -1.75 -25.01
N LEU A 476 -36.96 -1.95 -24.08
CA LEU A 476 -36.66 -2.23 -22.68
C LEU A 476 -36.10 -3.64 -22.46
N ILE A 477 -36.66 -4.66 -23.13
CA ILE A 477 -36.11 -6.02 -23.12
C ILE A 477 -34.71 -6.01 -23.74
N PHE A 478 -34.49 -5.26 -24.82
CA PHE A 478 -33.14 -5.08 -25.35
C PHE A 478 -32.25 -4.34 -24.34
N LEU A 479 -32.65 -3.22 -23.76
CA LEU A 479 -31.82 -2.48 -22.81
C LEU A 479 -31.43 -3.28 -21.54
N PHE A 480 -32.35 -4.09 -21.00
CA PHE A 480 -32.17 -4.79 -19.72
C PHE A 480 -31.85 -6.28 -19.81
N ALA A 481 -32.01 -6.91 -20.97
CA ALA A 481 -31.65 -8.32 -21.18
C ALA A 481 -30.84 -8.54 -22.47
N GLY A 482 -31.25 -7.93 -23.59
CA GLY A 482 -30.58 -8.09 -24.89
C GLY A 482 -29.19 -7.44 -24.97
N TYR A 483 -29.01 -6.26 -24.37
CA TYR A 483 -27.78 -5.50 -24.32
C TYR A 483 -26.82 -6.09 -23.27
N PRO A 484 -27.24 -6.46 -22.04
CA PRO A 484 -26.40 -7.25 -21.15
C PRO A 484 -25.99 -8.60 -21.75
N ALA A 485 -26.87 -9.29 -22.47
CA ALA A 485 -26.50 -10.53 -23.15
C ALA A 485 -25.56 -10.29 -24.35
N LEU A 486 -25.82 -9.28 -25.18
CA LEU A 486 -24.96 -8.92 -26.30
C LEU A 486 -23.59 -8.47 -25.81
N TYR A 487 -23.54 -7.57 -24.83
CA TYR A 487 -22.34 -7.15 -24.11
C TYR A 487 -21.61 -8.35 -23.53
N HIS A 488 -22.31 -9.27 -22.85
CA HIS A 488 -21.70 -10.49 -22.33
C HIS A 488 -21.15 -11.41 -23.42
N TYR A 489 -21.75 -11.48 -24.62
CA TYR A 489 -21.27 -12.29 -25.75
C TYR A 489 -20.19 -11.60 -26.61
N THR A 490 -20.16 -10.27 -26.70
CA THR A 490 -19.12 -9.50 -27.40
C THR A 490 -17.93 -9.16 -26.51
N HIS A 491 -18.14 -9.13 -25.19
CA HIS A 491 -17.14 -9.03 -24.13
C HIS A 491 -17.10 -10.34 -23.32
N LEU A 492 -17.45 -11.47 -23.95
CA LEU A 492 -16.97 -12.76 -23.46
C LEU A 492 -15.45 -12.61 -23.46
N PRO A 493 -14.75 -12.76 -22.31
CA PRO A 493 -13.31 -12.90 -22.38
C PRO A 493 -13.07 -14.12 -23.27
N GLY A 494 -12.39 -13.91 -24.40
CA GLY A 494 -11.70 -15.01 -25.05
C GLY A 494 -10.83 -15.72 -24.00
N PRO A 495 -10.48 -17.00 -24.19
CA PRO A 495 -9.37 -17.56 -23.41
C PRO A 495 -8.22 -16.56 -23.49
N ILE A 496 -7.64 -16.14 -22.36
CA ILE A 496 -6.71 -14.99 -22.32
C ILE A 496 -5.56 -15.27 -23.31
N VAL A 497 -5.63 -14.70 -24.53
CA VAL A 497 -4.63 -14.91 -25.59
C VAL A 497 -3.51 -13.88 -25.45
N GLY A 498 -3.02 -13.72 -24.24
CA GLY A 498 -1.72 -13.07 -23.95
C GLY A 498 -0.54 -14.02 -24.18
N PHE A 499 -0.74 -15.15 -24.85
CA PHE A 499 0.32 -16.12 -25.15
C PHE A 499 0.99 -15.79 -26.50
N ASN A 500 2.15 -15.13 -26.45
CA ASN A 500 2.97 -14.77 -27.62
C ASN A 500 2.18 -14.04 -28.72
N VAL A 501 2.04 -12.72 -28.59
CA VAL A 501 1.66 -11.88 -29.73
C VAL A 501 2.68 -12.12 -30.86
N GLY A 502 2.18 -12.45 -32.06
CA GLY A 502 3.04 -12.64 -33.24
C GLY A 502 3.68 -14.03 -33.45
N GLY A 503 3.14 -15.09 -32.83
CA GLY A 503 3.51 -16.51 -33.01
C GLY A 503 4.45 -16.84 -34.18
N ILE A 504 5.76 -16.85 -33.89
CA ILE A 504 6.82 -16.83 -34.89
C ILE A 504 6.86 -18.16 -35.66
N ASN A 505 6.77 -18.09 -36.99
CA ASN A 505 6.89 -19.28 -37.83
C ASN A 505 8.35 -19.81 -37.86
N ALA A 506 8.56 -21.03 -38.36
CA ALA A 506 9.88 -21.67 -38.37
C ALA A 506 10.97 -20.95 -39.22
N SER A 507 10.59 -19.95 -40.04
CA SER A 507 11.54 -19.09 -40.76
C SER A 507 11.94 -17.83 -39.98
N GLY A 508 11.30 -17.52 -38.84
CA GLY A 508 11.58 -16.32 -38.05
C GLY A 508 10.83 -15.07 -38.51
N GLN A 509 9.83 -15.23 -39.39
CA GLN A 509 9.02 -14.12 -39.89
C GLN A 509 7.74 -13.97 -39.07
N ILE A 510 7.46 -12.74 -38.64
CA ILE A 510 6.20 -12.36 -38.00
C ILE A 510 5.14 -12.23 -39.12
N PRO A 511 3.98 -12.92 -39.04
CA PRO A 511 2.95 -12.78 -40.06
C PRO A 511 2.27 -11.40 -39.99
N GLU A 512 2.27 -10.66 -41.10
CA GLU A 512 1.33 -9.54 -41.28
C GLU A 512 -0.10 -10.09 -41.34
N LEU A 513 -0.82 -9.95 -40.24
CA LEU A 513 -2.26 -10.20 -40.19
C LEU A 513 -2.96 -8.84 -40.25
N THR A 514 -3.73 -8.60 -41.32
CA THR A 514 -4.33 -7.28 -41.64
C THR A 514 -5.31 -6.69 -40.62
N ASN A 515 -5.52 -7.35 -39.47
CA ASN A 515 -6.34 -6.89 -38.35
C ASN A 515 -5.62 -7.02 -36.99
N PHE A 516 -4.31 -7.28 -36.96
CA PHE A 516 -3.51 -7.31 -35.73
C PHE A 516 -2.42 -6.22 -35.76
N PRO A 517 -2.02 -5.69 -34.60
CA PRO A 517 -0.88 -4.77 -34.49
C PRO A 517 0.39 -5.37 -35.10
N SER A 518 1.13 -4.55 -35.86
CA SER A 518 2.50 -4.88 -36.29
C SER A 518 3.45 -4.77 -35.09
N MET A 519 4.51 -5.58 -35.06
CA MET A 519 5.57 -5.46 -34.07
C MET A 519 6.41 -4.19 -34.26
N ILE A 520 6.51 -3.71 -35.51
CA ILE A 520 7.14 -2.42 -35.85
C ILE A 520 6.01 -1.43 -36.10
N ASP A 521 6.01 -0.32 -35.35
CA ASP A 521 5.09 0.80 -35.55
C ASP A 521 5.22 1.34 -36.98
N PRO A 522 4.11 1.46 -37.76
CA PRO A 522 4.14 2.00 -39.11
C PRO A 522 4.68 3.44 -39.22
N GLU A 523 4.73 4.19 -38.12
CA GLU A 523 5.26 5.56 -38.07
C GLU A 523 6.76 5.61 -37.71
N THR A 524 7.39 4.48 -37.35
CA THR A 524 8.84 4.41 -37.14
C THR A 524 9.58 4.83 -38.43
N PRO A 525 10.52 5.78 -38.37
CA PRO A 525 11.25 6.22 -39.55
C PRO A 525 12.18 5.11 -40.08
N GLU A 526 12.24 4.94 -41.42
CA GLU A 526 13.07 3.94 -42.10
C GLU A 526 14.56 4.01 -41.71
N SER A 527 15.08 5.19 -41.33
CA SER A 527 16.45 5.34 -40.82
C SER A 527 16.70 4.61 -39.49
N ALA A 528 15.66 4.28 -38.74
CA ALA A 528 15.70 3.51 -37.51
C ALA A 528 15.46 2.00 -37.72
N HIS A 529 15.24 1.52 -38.96
CA HIS A 529 15.01 0.09 -39.22
C HIS A 529 16.25 -0.80 -39.08
N THR A 530 17.45 -0.21 -39.11
CA THR A 530 18.70 -0.96 -38.91
C THR A 530 19.73 -0.13 -38.14
N ARG A 531 20.62 -0.80 -37.41
CA ARG A 531 21.77 -0.17 -36.74
C ARG A 531 22.98 -1.11 -36.72
N VAL A 532 24.17 -0.56 -36.55
CA VAL A 532 25.39 -1.35 -36.30
C VAL A 532 25.65 -1.39 -34.79
N GLY A 533 25.89 -2.59 -34.25
CA GLY A 533 26.17 -2.78 -32.82
C GLY A 533 27.62 -2.49 -32.43
N ASP A 534 27.92 -2.56 -31.13
CA ASP A 534 29.27 -2.44 -30.55
C ASP A 534 30.21 -3.56 -31.03
N ASP A 535 29.62 -4.72 -31.35
CA ASP A 535 30.25 -5.88 -31.98
C ASP A 535 30.57 -5.71 -33.48
N GLY A 536 30.13 -4.61 -34.12
CA GLY A 536 30.25 -4.37 -35.56
C GLY A 536 29.28 -5.19 -36.43
N MET A 537 28.34 -5.93 -35.83
CA MET A 537 27.29 -6.66 -36.53
C MET A 537 26.14 -5.72 -36.91
N LEU A 538 25.40 -6.10 -37.95
CA LEU A 538 24.19 -5.39 -38.37
C LEU A 538 22.99 -5.95 -37.58
N TYR A 539 22.19 -5.04 -37.03
CA TYR A 539 20.98 -5.32 -36.28
C TYR A 539 19.77 -4.80 -37.06
N ASP A 540 18.70 -5.58 -37.04
CA ASP A 540 17.40 -5.23 -37.61
C ASP A 540 16.47 -4.78 -36.48
N LEU A 541 15.66 -3.75 -36.72
CA LEU A 541 14.56 -3.38 -35.84
C LEU A 541 13.55 -4.53 -35.81
N THR A 542 13.13 -4.91 -34.61
CA THR A 542 12.24 -6.06 -34.39
C THR A 542 11.03 -5.75 -33.54
N PHE A 543 11.07 -4.64 -32.80
CA PHE A 543 9.91 -4.03 -32.17
C PHE A 543 10.08 -2.52 -32.09
N SER A 544 9.01 -1.77 -32.32
CA SER A 544 8.93 -0.34 -32.01
C SER A 544 7.52 0.06 -31.60
N ASP A 545 7.45 1.07 -30.74
CA ASP A 545 6.23 1.80 -30.40
C ASP A 545 6.61 3.28 -30.29
N GLU A 546 6.03 4.12 -31.16
CA GLU A 546 6.27 5.56 -31.23
C GLU A 546 5.18 6.36 -30.50
N PHE A 547 4.20 5.68 -29.88
CA PHE A 547 3.13 6.29 -29.07
C PHE A 547 2.30 7.41 -29.73
N ASN A 548 2.37 7.57 -31.06
CA ASN A 548 1.75 8.66 -31.81
C ASN A 548 0.21 8.70 -31.83
N THR A 549 -0.43 7.58 -31.48
CA THR A 549 -1.90 7.53 -31.30
C THR A 549 -2.26 8.06 -29.90
N ASP A 550 -2.75 9.29 -29.83
CA ASP A 550 -3.23 9.93 -28.58
C ASP A 550 -4.42 9.20 -27.94
N GLY A 551 -4.49 9.24 -26.60
CA GLY A 551 -5.58 8.68 -25.81
C GLY A 551 -5.61 7.16 -25.70
N ARG A 552 -4.49 6.46 -25.98
CA ARG A 552 -4.34 5.04 -25.66
C ARG A 552 -4.44 4.84 -24.15
N THR A 553 -5.28 3.89 -23.76
CA THR A 553 -5.37 3.40 -22.39
C THR A 553 -4.58 2.11 -22.24
N PHE A 554 -4.13 1.84 -21.01
CA PHE A 554 -3.26 0.71 -20.70
C PHE A 554 -3.83 -0.17 -19.59
N TYR A 555 -5.15 -0.18 -19.39
CA TYR A 555 -5.77 -1.11 -18.43
C TYR A 555 -5.55 -2.57 -18.90
N PRO A 556 -5.67 -3.56 -17.99
CA PRO A 556 -5.48 -4.96 -18.34
C PRO A 556 -6.34 -5.43 -19.52
N GLY A 557 -5.68 -5.68 -20.65
CA GLY A 557 -6.28 -6.10 -21.92
C GLY A 557 -6.52 -5.02 -22.97
N ASP A 558 -6.32 -3.73 -22.67
CA ASP A 558 -6.52 -2.63 -23.62
C ASP A 558 -5.44 -2.59 -24.72
N ASP A 559 -4.18 -2.77 -24.33
CA ASP A 559 -3.02 -2.67 -25.22
C ASP A 559 -2.38 -4.06 -25.48
N PRO A 560 -2.00 -4.36 -26.74
CA PRO A 560 -1.41 -5.64 -27.14
C PRO A 560 -0.01 -5.91 -26.55
N TYR A 561 0.76 -4.87 -26.24
CA TYR A 561 2.17 -4.97 -25.87
C TYR A 561 2.43 -4.52 -24.44
N TRP A 562 1.66 -3.55 -23.96
CA TRP A 562 1.84 -2.87 -22.69
C TRP A 562 0.68 -3.15 -21.73
N GLU A 563 0.92 -3.06 -20.42
CA GLU A 563 -0.09 -3.12 -19.37
C GLU A 563 0.34 -2.24 -18.21
N ALA A 564 -0.54 -1.32 -17.79
CA ALA A 564 -0.31 -0.51 -16.61
C ALA A 564 -0.68 -1.28 -15.35
N GLU A 565 0.17 -1.17 -14.33
CA GLU A 565 0.02 -1.90 -13.07
C GLU A 565 -0.90 -1.13 -12.10
N ASP A 566 -1.71 -1.88 -11.34
CA ASP A 566 -2.58 -1.39 -10.27
C ASP A 566 -2.10 -1.95 -8.92
N GLN A 567 -1.08 -1.30 -8.32
CA GLN A 567 -0.40 -1.80 -7.12
C GLN A 567 0.36 -0.74 -6.33
N HIS A 568 0.48 -0.96 -5.01
CA HIS A 568 1.57 -0.36 -4.22
C HIS A 568 2.86 -1.13 -4.46
N TYR A 569 3.88 -0.45 -4.99
CA TYR A 569 5.20 -1.03 -5.19
C TYR A 569 6.03 -0.98 -3.90
N TRP A 570 5.57 -1.77 -2.93
CA TRP A 570 6.18 -1.91 -1.61
C TRP A 570 7.66 -2.34 -1.57
N PRO A 571 8.29 -3.03 -2.56
CA PRO A 571 9.68 -3.45 -2.45
C PRO A 571 10.64 -2.29 -2.17
N THR A 572 10.56 -1.19 -2.91
CA THR A 572 11.33 0.05 -2.71
C THR A 572 10.76 0.98 -1.64
N THR A 573 9.66 0.62 -0.96
CA THR A 573 8.90 1.52 -0.07
C THR A 573 8.38 2.81 -0.75
N ASP A 574 7.97 2.71 -2.02
CA ASP A 574 7.32 3.79 -2.79
C ASP A 574 6.18 4.44 -1.98
N VAL A 575 5.99 5.76 -2.11
CA VAL A 575 4.99 6.54 -1.33
C VAL A 575 3.69 6.80 -2.09
N GLU A 576 3.64 6.31 -3.32
CA GLU A 576 2.55 6.38 -4.28
C GLU A 576 1.93 5.00 -4.57
N TRP A 577 0.68 5.03 -5.03
CA TRP A 577 0.05 3.88 -5.67
C TRP A 577 0.25 4.00 -7.19
N TYR A 578 0.70 2.92 -7.86
CA TYR A 578 0.64 2.86 -9.32
C TYR A 578 -0.79 2.52 -9.75
N ASP A 579 -1.38 3.36 -10.59
CA ASP A 579 -2.76 3.26 -11.05
C ASP A 579 -2.79 3.39 -12.59
N PRO A 580 -3.51 2.52 -13.33
CA PRO A 580 -3.62 2.62 -14.78
C PRO A 580 -4.17 3.97 -15.29
N SER A 581 -4.96 4.69 -14.49
CA SER A 581 -5.47 6.02 -14.85
C SER A 581 -4.40 7.11 -14.89
N ALA A 582 -3.17 6.82 -14.43
CA ALA A 582 -2.02 7.72 -14.48
C ALA A 582 -1.16 7.54 -15.75
N VAL A 583 -1.52 6.58 -16.62
CA VAL A 583 -0.79 6.24 -17.86
C VAL A 583 -1.70 6.47 -19.07
N THR A 584 -1.26 7.29 -20.01
CA THR A 584 -1.95 7.57 -21.29
C THR A 584 -0.94 7.96 -22.35
N THR A 585 -1.33 7.97 -23.63
CA THR A 585 -0.62 8.76 -24.65
C THR A 585 -1.25 10.16 -24.80
N GLU A 586 -0.44 11.19 -25.00
CA GLU A 586 -0.87 12.59 -25.19
C GLU A 586 0.20 13.42 -25.91
N GLY A 587 -0.09 13.91 -27.11
CA GLY A 587 0.80 14.75 -27.90
C GLY A 587 1.98 13.97 -28.47
N GLY A 588 1.71 12.77 -29.01
CA GLY A 588 2.71 11.95 -29.71
C GLY A 588 3.74 11.29 -28.80
N LYS A 589 3.33 10.85 -27.61
CA LYS A 589 4.21 10.29 -26.57
C LYS A 589 3.40 9.59 -25.50
N LEU A 590 4.00 8.60 -24.84
CA LEU A 590 3.53 8.00 -23.60
C LEU A 590 3.79 8.97 -22.43
N VAL A 591 2.82 9.11 -21.54
CA VAL A 591 2.83 10.02 -20.40
C VAL A 591 2.50 9.27 -19.11
N LEU A 592 3.44 9.26 -18.18
CA LEU A 592 3.26 8.77 -16.82
C LEU A 592 3.14 9.98 -15.88
N THR A 593 2.00 10.12 -15.21
CA THR A 593 1.67 11.31 -14.41
C THR A 593 1.60 11.00 -12.92
N MET A 594 2.50 11.57 -12.13
CA MET A 594 2.43 11.54 -10.67
C MET A 594 1.63 12.74 -10.14
N THR A 595 0.65 12.48 -9.27
CA THR A 595 -0.20 13.50 -8.62
C THR A 595 -0.16 13.39 -7.10
N GLU A 596 -0.23 14.54 -6.41
CA GLU A 596 -0.51 14.60 -4.96
C GLU A 596 -2.01 14.38 -4.73
N GLN A 597 -2.44 13.13 -4.86
CA GLN A 597 -3.81 12.68 -4.62
C GLN A 597 -3.80 11.51 -3.66
N ARG A 598 -4.58 11.60 -2.58
CA ARG A 598 -4.71 10.51 -1.62
C ARG A 598 -5.54 9.36 -2.22
N VAL A 599 -4.88 8.25 -2.53
CA VAL A 599 -5.45 7.01 -3.06
C VAL A 599 -4.90 5.82 -2.27
N HIS A 600 -5.71 4.77 -2.06
CA HIS A 600 -5.28 3.52 -1.42
C HIS A 600 -4.46 3.67 -0.11
N ASP A 601 -4.86 4.66 0.72
CA ASP A 601 -4.17 5.08 1.96
C ASP A 601 -2.73 5.64 1.81
N LEU A 602 -2.25 5.84 0.58
CA LEU A 602 -1.05 6.59 0.20
C LEU A 602 -1.41 8.02 -0.22
N ASN A 603 -0.44 8.94 -0.24
CA ASN A 603 -0.68 10.37 -0.49
C ASN A 603 -0.50 10.77 -1.97
N PHE A 604 -0.01 9.85 -2.80
CA PHE A 604 0.33 10.09 -4.20
C PHE A 604 -0.22 8.97 -5.07
N GLN A 605 -0.52 9.30 -6.33
CA GLN A 605 -0.83 8.37 -7.40
C GLN A 605 0.22 8.55 -8.50
N SER A 606 0.65 7.48 -9.16
CA SER A 606 1.55 7.56 -10.33
C SER A 606 1.30 6.41 -11.31
N GLY A 607 2.11 6.31 -12.37
CA GLY A 607 2.03 5.27 -13.39
C GLY A 607 3.26 4.36 -13.42
N MET A 608 3.01 3.06 -13.61
CA MET A 608 3.98 2.05 -14.04
C MET A 608 3.33 1.25 -15.17
N VAL A 609 4.05 1.02 -16.26
CA VAL A 609 3.61 0.23 -17.40
C VAL A 609 4.67 -0.78 -17.79
N THR A 610 4.26 -2.01 -18.09
CA THR A 610 5.17 -3.12 -18.37
C THR A 610 4.77 -3.87 -19.64
N SER A 611 5.72 -4.56 -20.25
CA SER A 611 5.45 -5.52 -21.33
C SER A 611 5.38 -6.98 -20.85
N TRP A 612 5.20 -7.20 -19.53
CA TRP A 612 5.36 -8.50 -18.89
C TRP A 612 4.56 -9.60 -19.59
N ASN A 613 5.24 -10.66 -20.01
CA ASN A 613 4.70 -11.82 -20.69
C ASN A 613 3.91 -11.53 -22.02
N LYS A 614 3.81 -10.26 -22.46
CA LYS A 614 3.26 -9.82 -23.75
C LYS A 614 4.35 -9.70 -24.81
N MET A 615 5.41 -8.97 -24.50
CA MET A 615 6.59 -8.73 -25.35
C MET A 615 7.86 -8.86 -24.52
N CYS A 616 8.78 -9.71 -24.97
CA CYS A 616 10.07 -9.96 -24.33
C CYS A 616 11.17 -10.14 -25.39
N PHE A 617 12.43 -9.92 -25.01
CA PHE A 617 13.61 -10.06 -25.86
C PHE A 617 14.78 -10.73 -25.10
N ASN A 618 15.63 -11.48 -25.81
CA ASN A 618 16.64 -12.38 -25.19
C ASN A 618 18.11 -11.92 -25.26
N THR A 619 18.40 -11.07 -26.24
CA THR A 619 19.68 -10.39 -26.50
C THR A 619 19.31 -9.13 -27.29
N GLY A 620 20.29 -8.32 -27.68
CA GLY A 620 20.08 -7.32 -28.72
C GLY A 620 20.39 -5.91 -28.22
N TYR A 621 19.75 -4.93 -28.84
CA TYR A 621 19.83 -3.54 -28.41
C TYR A 621 18.43 -2.99 -28.13
N ILE A 622 18.25 -2.34 -27.00
CA ILE A 622 17.05 -1.58 -26.64
C ILE A 622 17.40 -0.10 -26.45
N GLU A 623 16.53 0.78 -26.93
CA GLU A 623 16.62 2.22 -26.70
C GLU A 623 15.25 2.83 -26.43
N VAL A 624 15.24 3.81 -25.53
CA VAL A 624 14.10 4.64 -25.17
C VAL A 624 14.46 6.10 -25.35
N SER A 625 13.54 6.88 -25.90
CA SER A 625 13.65 8.34 -26.00
C SER A 625 12.77 8.96 -24.94
N VAL A 626 13.35 9.71 -23.98
CA VAL A 626 12.63 10.10 -22.76
C VAL A 626 12.90 11.55 -22.36
N SER A 627 11.89 12.20 -21.78
CA SER A 627 12.01 13.48 -21.09
C SER A 627 11.76 13.31 -19.60
N MET A 628 12.73 13.68 -18.79
CA MET A 628 12.71 13.49 -17.33
C MET A 628 11.68 14.44 -16.66
N PRO A 629 11.03 14.01 -15.57
CA PRO A 629 10.12 14.86 -14.82
C PRO A 629 10.87 15.95 -14.04
N GLY A 630 10.21 17.09 -13.80
CA GLY A 630 10.71 18.15 -12.91
C GLY A 630 10.92 19.50 -13.61
N ASP A 631 11.86 20.29 -13.08
CA ASP A 631 12.14 21.66 -13.51
C ASP A 631 13.61 21.80 -13.93
N GLN A 632 13.87 22.02 -15.22
CA GLN A 632 15.21 22.20 -15.79
C GLN A 632 16.03 23.31 -15.12
N TRP A 633 15.39 24.33 -14.55
CA TRP A 633 16.08 25.46 -13.91
C TRP A 633 16.43 25.20 -12.44
N ASN A 634 15.75 24.23 -11.82
CA ASN A 634 15.95 23.87 -10.42
C ASN A 634 15.60 22.41 -10.17
N PRO A 635 16.49 21.44 -10.51
CA PRO A 635 16.27 20.03 -10.22
C PRO A 635 16.04 19.78 -8.72
N VAL A 636 14.94 19.10 -8.40
CA VAL A 636 14.50 18.78 -7.04
C VAL A 636 14.60 17.27 -6.82
N PRO A 637 15.25 16.81 -5.73
CA PRO A 637 15.38 15.38 -5.46
C PRO A 637 14.07 14.74 -5.00
N GLY A 638 13.87 13.48 -5.38
CA GLY A 638 12.78 12.63 -4.87
C GLY A 638 12.06 11.76 -5.89
N LEU A 639 11.99 12.20 -7.15
CA LEU A 639 11.38 11.41 -8.22
C LEU A 639 12.36 10.37 -8.75
N TRP A 640 11.83 9.19 -9.10
CA TRP A 640 12.51 8.05 -9.70
C TRP A 640 11.85 7.74 -11.06
N PRO A 641 12.19 8.46 -12.14
CA PRO A 641 11.87 8.02 -13.49
C PRO A 641 12.75 6.80 -13.83
N GLY A 642 12.11 5.69 -14.18
CA GLY A 642 12.76 4.43 -14.49
C GLY A 642 12.37 3.92 -15.87
N ALA A 643 13.36 3.40 -16.60
CA ALA A 643 13.16 2.56 -17.77
C ALA A 643 14.16 1.41 -17.68
N TRP A 644 13.66 0.20 -17.45
CA TRP A 644 14.48 -0.94 -17.03
C TRP A 644 13.87 -2.24 -17.52
N THR A 645 14.60 -3.33 -17.34
CA THR A 645 14.22 -4.65 -17.88
C THR A 645 14.43 -5.74 -16.85
N LEU A 646 13.52 -6.72 -16.86
CA LEU A 646 13.48 -7.79 -15.86
C LEU A 646 13.24 -9.15 -16.53
N GLY A 647 13.86 -10.23 -16.04
CA GLY A 647 13.63 -11.58 -16.55
C GLY A 647 12.16 -12.05 -16.38
N ASN A 648 11.53 -12.53 -17.46
CA ASN A 648 10.09 -12.83 -17.54
C ASN A 648 9.57 -13.92 -16.56
N LEU A 649 10.48 -14.68 -15.91
CA LEU A 649 10.09 -15.59 -14.82
C LEU A 649 9.67 -14.87 -13.53
N GLY A 650 9.91 -13.57 -13.41
CA GLY A 650 9.39 -12.71 -12.35
C GLY A 650 8.43 -11.67 -12.93
N ARG A 651 7.66 -11.05 -12.04
CA ARG A 651 6.84 -9.86 -12.34
C ARG A 651 7.11 -8.80 -11.28
N ALA A 652 7.39 -7.58 -11.72
CA ALA A 652 7.67 -6.44 -10.86
C ALA A 652 6.50 -6.16 -9.89
N GLY A 653 6.81 -5.95 -8.61
CA GLY A 653 5.82 -5.77 -7.53
C GLY A 653 5.26 -7.08 -6.95
N HIS A 654 5.29 -8.18 -7.69
CA HIS A 654 4.82 -9.50 -7.25
C HIS A 654 5.90 -10.29 -6.50
N GLY A 655 6.09 -10.02 -5.21
CA GLY A 655 7.17 -10.59 -4.38
C GLY A 655 7.26 -12.13 -4.39
N ALA A 656 6.14 -12.85 -4.43
CA ALA A 656 6.14 -14.30 -4.53
C ALA A 656 6.85 -14.81 -5.81
N THR A 657 6.81 -14.05 -6.91
CA THR A 657 7.46 -14.43 -8.18
C THR A 657 8.97 -14.22 -8.11
N THR A 658 9.42 -13.18 -7.41
CA THR A 658 10.83 -12.76 -7.30
C THR A 658 11.58 -13.42 -6.13
N GLU A 659 10.91 -13.97 -5.12
CA GLU A 659 11.54 -14.67 -3.98
C GLU A 659 12.47 -15.82 -4.46
N GLY A 660 13.78 -15.66 -4.19
CA GLY A 660 14.81 -16.62 -4.59
C GLY A 660 15.07 -16.64 -6.11
N MET A 661 14.56 -15.67 -6.86
CA MET A 661 14.69 -15.56 -8.31
C MET A 661 15.37 -14.27 -8.73
N TRP A 662 15.03 -13.15 -8.10
CA TRP A 662 15.67 -11.87 -8.31
C TRP A 662 16.81 -11.66 -7.31
N PRO A 663 17.97 -11.09 -7.72
CA PRO A 663 18.40 -10.79 -9.08
C PRO A 663 19.28 -11.90 -9.68
N TYR A 664 18.91 -13.19 -9.53
CA TYR A 664 19.82 -14.28 -9.93
C TYR A 664 20.10 -14.30 -11.43
N SER A 665 21.39 -14.38 -11.78
CA SER A 665 21.88 -14.61 -13.16
C SER A 665 22.94 -15.72 -13.11
N TYR A 666 22.49 -16.94 -12.81
CA TYR A 666 23.38 -18.00 -12.34
C TYR A 666 22.95 -19.41 -12.76
N ASP A 667 23.93 -20.17 -13.26
CA ASP A 667 23.77 -21.53 -13.81
C ASP A 667 24.83 -22.51 -13.24
N SER A 668 25.54 -22.12 -12.17
CA SER A 668 26.47 -23.00 -11.47
C SER A 668 25.78 -23.71 -10.31
N CYS A 669 26.06 -25.00 -10.13
CA CYS A 669 25.57 -25.77 -8.98
C CYS A 669 26.62 -25.78 -7.86
N ASP A 670 26.60 -24.73 -7.03
CA ASP A 670 27.49 -24.53 -5.89
C ASP A 670 26.80 -23.71 -4.77
N VAL A 671 27.59 -23.22 -3.79
CA VAL A 671 27.10 -22.45 -2.63
C VAL A 671 26.43 -21.12 -3.00
N GLY A 672 26.65 -20.57 -4.20
CA GLY A 672 25.91 -19.42 -4.71
C GLY A 672 24.40 -19.65 -4.77
N THR A 673 23.98 -20.90 -4.88
CA THR A 673 22.57 -21.32 -4.91
C THR A 673 21.94 -21.49 -3.51
N PHE A 674 22.71 -21.38 -2.43
CA PHE A 674 22.27 -21.70 -1.06
C PHE A 674 21.65 -20.49 -0.34
N PRO A 675 20.79 -20.72 0.67
CA PRO A 675 20.32 -19.65 1.55
C PRO A 675 21.49 -18.86 2.13
N GLY A 676 21.49 -17.55 1.95
CA GLY A 676 22.54 -16.63 2.42
C GLY A 676 23.95 -16.89 1.85
N GLN A 677 24.09 -17.62 0.74
CA GLN A 677 25.39 -18.06 0.21
C GLN A 677 26.26 -18.82 1.23
N ILE A 678 25.64 -19.64 2.09
CA ILE A 678 26.36 -20.38 3.12
C ILE A 678 25.82 -21.81 3.29
N GLY A 679 26.73 -22.78 3.37
CA GLY A 679 26.46 -24.20 3.58
C GLY A 679 25.96 -24.51 4.99
N LYS A 680 25.38 -25.72 5.17
CA LYS A 680 24.90 -26.22 6.47
C LYS A 680 26.03 -26.46 7.49
N ASP A 681 27.27 -26.46 7.03
CA ASP A 681 28.52 -26.51 7.79
C ASP A 681 29.05 -25.11 8.18
N GLY A 682 28.45 -24.03 7.67
CA GLY A 682 28.89 -22.66 7.88
C GLY A 682 29.98 -22.19 6.91
N GLN A 683 30.17 -22.86 5.76
CA GLN A 683 31.16 -22.47 4.76
C GLN A 683 30.53 -21.89 3.47
N PRO A 684 31.18 -20.91 2.81
CA PRO A 684 32.41 -20.26 3.21
C PRO A 684 32.15 -19.27 4.36
N SER A 685 32.98 -19.31 5.40
CA SER A 685 32.71 -18.52 6.62
C SER A 685 32.70 -17.01 6.40
N VAL A 686 33.33 -16.53 5.31
CA VAL A 686 33.30 -15.10 4.94
C VAL A 686 31.89 -14.62 4.63
N ALA A 687 31.01 -15.47 4.07
CA ALA A 687 29.65 -15.10 3.73
C ALA A 687 28.80 -14.71 4.95
N ALA A 688 29.21 -15.10 6.18
CA ALA A 688 28.55 -14.66 7.41
C ALA A 688 28.90 -13.22 7.83
N THR A 689 29.97 -12.62 7.30
CA THR A 689 30.52 -11.33 7.77
C THR A 689 30.98 -10.37 6.68
N SER A 690 30.98 -10.77 5.40
CA SER A 690 31.49 -9.95 4.29
C SER A 690 30.45 -9.02 3.66
N GLY A 691 29.26 -8.89 4.24
CA GLY A 691 28.31 -7.84 3.88
C GLY A 691 28.72 -6.47 4.40
N LYS A 692 28.09 -5.40 3.88
CA LYS A 692 28.37 -4.02 4.30
C LYS A 692 28.15 -3.84 5.81
N GLY A 693 29.18 -3.41 6.53
CA GLY A 693 29.14 -3.21 7.97
C GLY A 693 29.40 -4.47 8.81
N GLY A 694 29.90 -5.56 8.21
CA GLY A 694 30.26 -6.79 8.94
C GLY A 694 29.11 -7.78 9.13
N ILE A 695 28.02 -7.61 8.38
CA ILE A 695 26.83 -8.48 8.39
C ILE A 695 26.98 -9.63 7.39
N ALA A 696 25.98 -10.53 7.35
CA ALA A 696 25.89 -11.56 6.32
C ALA A 696 25.91 -10.96 4.90
N LEU A 697 26.63 -11.62 4.00
CA LEU A 697 26.80 -11.21 2.61
C LEU A 697 25.47 -11.19 1.86
N SER A 698 24.65 -12.22 2.07
CA SER A 698 23.37 -12.38 1.41
C SER A 698 22.26 -12.73 2.40
N SER A 699 21.08 -12.13 2.17
CA SER A 699 19.83 -12.45 2.85
C SER A 699 18.85 -13.18 1.92
N GLN A 700 19.29 -13.64 0.75
CA GLN A 700 18.47 -14.41 -0.18
C GLN A 700 18.14 -15.81 0.37
N PRO A 701 16.95 -16.39 0.09
CA PRO A 701 16.58 -17.74 0.53
C PRO A 701 17.28 -18.87 -0.27
N GLY A 702 18.23 -18.51 -1.14
CA GLY A 702 18.86 -19.36 -2.14
C GLY A 702 18.18 -19.21 -3.50
N GLN A 703 18.84 -19.70 -4.55
CA GLN A 703 18.26 -19.68 -5.90
C GLN A 703 17.17 -20.75 -6.00
N ARG A 704 15.93 -20.33 -6.29
CA ARG A 704 14.73 -21.17 -6.31
C ARG A 704 14.75 -22.17 -7.47
N LEU A 705 15.18 -21.72 -8.63
CA LEU A 705 15.30 -22.51 -9.85
C LEU A 705 16.78 -22.66 -10.22
N SER A 706 17.54 -23.34 -9.37
CA SER A 706 19.00 -23.45 -9.54
C SER A 706 19.41 -24.66 -10.38
N ALA A 707 20.65 -24.66 -10.88
CA ALA A 707 21.26 -25.82 -11.54
C ALA A 707 21.43 -27.04 -10.59
N CYS A 708 21.19 -26.88 -9.28
CA CYS A 708 21.14 -27.96 -8.31
C CYS A 708 19.72 -28.54 -8.10
N THR A 709 18.71 -28.17 -8.89
CA THR A 709 17.33 -28.61 -8.66
C THR A 709 17.20 -30.13 -8.75
N CYS A 710 16.69 -30.79 -7.71
CA CYS A 710 16.53 -32.24 -7.68
C CYS A 710 15.60 -32.75 -8.78
N PRO A 711 15.92 -33.87 -9.47
CA PRO A 711 15.05 -34.48 -10.48
C PRO A 711 13.62 -34.70 -9.99
N GLY A 712 12.64 -34.32 -10.81
CA GLY A 712 11.21 -34.39 -10.46
C GLY A 712 10.69 -33.25 -9.58
N SER A 713 11.55 -32.32 -9.14
CA SER A 713 11.10 -31.06 -8.55
C SER A 713 10.53 -30.12 -9.62
N ASP A 714 9.75 -29.13 -9.18
CA ASP A 714 9.21 -28.10 -10.06
C ASP A 714 10.35 -27.22 -10.65
N HIS A 715 10.29 -27.03 -11.97
CA HIS A 715 11.26 -26.26 -12.75
C HIS A 715 10.63 -25.83 -14.10
N PRO A 716 11.00 -24.68 -14.69
CA PRO A 716 10.49 -24.28 -16.01
C PRO A 716 11.12 -25.08 -17.16
N GLY A 717 12.33 -25.59 -16.98
CA GLY A 717 13.14 -26.23 -18.03
C GLY A 717 14.25 -25.32 -18.57
N PRO A 718 15.01 -25.77 -19.58
CA PRO A 718 14.82 -26.98 -20.39
C PRO A 718 15.28 -28.28 -19.68
N SER A 719 16.06 -28.15 -18.60
CA SER A 719 16.44 -29.23 -17.69
C SER A 719 16.44 -28.70 -16.26
N VAL A 720 16.38 -29.57 -15.25
CA VAL A 720 16.57 -29.20 -13.82
C VAL A 720 18.03 -28.87 -13.49
N ASN A 721 18.97 -29.24 -14.37
CA ASN A 721 20.40 -28.95 -14.25
C ASN A 721 20.78 -27.60 -14.88
N VAL A 722 19.80 -26.76 -15.25
CA VAL A 722 20.02 -25.42 -15.82
C VAL A 722 19.44 -24.41 -14.85
N GLY A 723 20.29 -23.59 -14.23
CA GLY A 723 19.87 -22.48 -13.39
C GLY A 723 19.12 -21.43 -14.20
N ARG A 724 18.05 -20.95 -13.60
CA ARG A 724 17.13 -19.94 -14.14
C ARG A 724 16.97 -18.82 -13.11
N GLY A 725 16.66 -17.63 -13.60
CA GLY A 725 16.76 -16.41 -12.83
C GLY A 725 15.78 -15.33 -13.24
N VAL A 726 15.84 -14.23 -12.51
CA VAL A 726 15.16 -12.96 -12.81
C VAL A 726 16.22 -11.87 -12.67
N PRO A 727 17.17 -11.77 -13.62
CA PRO A 727 18.13 -10.69 -13.67
C PRO A 727 17.45 -9.38 -14.06
N GLU A 728 18.12 -8.27 -13.75
CA GLU A 728 17.65 -6.91 -14.00
C GLU A 728 18.77 -6.10 -14.67
N ILE A 729 18.41 -5.35 -15.72
CA ILE A 729 19.32 -4.46 -16.45
C ILE A 729 18.58 -3.15 -16.71
N ASP A 730 19.16 -2.04 -16.25
CA ASP A 730 18.55 -0.72 -16.35
C ASP A 730 19.01 0.02 -17.60
N ILE A 731 18.05 0.65 -18.28
CA ILE A 731 18.31 1.59 -19.37
C ILE A 731 18.55 2.97 -18.77
N ILE A 732 17.68 3.35 -17.81
CA ILE A 732 17.83 4.49 -16.90
C ILE A 732 17.22 4.15 -15.54
N GLU A 733 17.87 4.60 -14.48
CA GLU A 733 17.22 4.99 -13.23
C GLU A 733 17.77 6.35 -12.83
N ALA A 734 16.95 7.41 -12.86
CA ALA A 734 17.46 8.77 -12.62
C ALA A 734 17.19 9.29 -11.21
N GLN A 735 18.11 10.11 -10.71
CA GLN A 735 17.93 10.93 -9.51
C GLN A 735 18.57 12.31 -9.68
N VAL A 736 18.50 13.17 -8.66
CA VAL A 736 19.21 14.47 -8.66
C VAL A 736 20.44 14.41 -7.73
N ASP A 737 21.63 14.77 -8.23
CA ASP A 737 22.78 15.07 -7.36
C ASP A 737 22.47 16.35 -6.59
N THR A 738 22.18 16.19 -5.30
CA THR A 738 21.78 17.32 -4.42
C THR A 738 22.89 18.33 -4.15
N ILE A 739 24.16 17.98 -4.40
CA ILE A 739 25.32 18.85 -4.26
C ILE A 739 25.53 19.69 -5.52
N ARG A 740 25.44 19.06 -6.70
CA ARG A 740 25.65 19.75 -8.00
C ARG A 740 24.39 20.37 -8.60
N ARG A 741 23.21 19.94 -8.15
CA ARG A 741 21.89 20.30 -8.74
C ARG A 741 21.78 19.95 -10.21
N LEU A 742 22.28 18.77 -10.56
CA LEU A 742 22.18 18.15 -11.88
C LEU A 742 21.42 16.83 -11.78
N GLY A 743 20.71 16.47 -12.84
CA GLY A 743 20.22 15.10 -12.99
C GLY A 743 21.41 14.14 -13.18
N GLU A 744 21.30 12.95 -12.61
CA GLU A 744 22.21 11.84 -12.86
C GLU A 744 21.42 10.55 -13.08
N VAL A 745 21.89 9.71 -13.99
CA VAL A 745 21.24 8.45 -14.39
C VAL A 745 22.18 7.29 -14.07
N SER A 746 21.70 6.32 -13.30
CA SER A 746 22.32 5.00 -13.18
C SER A 746 21.97 4.17 -14.41
N GLN A 747 22.98 3.49 -14.91
CA GLN A 747 22.88 2.44 -15.89
C GLN A 747 23.53 1.22 -15.26
N SER A 748 22.73 0.20 -14.95
CA SER A 748 23.10 -0.89 -14.04
C SER A 748 22.82 -2.28 -14.60
N PHE A 749 23.56 -3.25 -14.06
CA PHE A 749 23.24 -4.67 -14.10
C PHE A 749 23.23 -5.21 -12.66
N GLN A 750 22.13 -5.84 -12.27
CA GLN A 750 21.91 -6.38 -10.94
C GLN A 750 22.03 -7.90 -11.02
N CYS A 751 22.86 -8.49 -10.15
CA CYS A 751 23.06 -9.93 -10.13
C CYS A 751 23.12 -10.52 -8.71
N ALA A 752 22.75 -11.79 -8.63
CA ALA A 752 23.07 -12.72 -7.55
C ALA A 752 23.64 -14.01 -8.16
N PRO A 753 24.52 -14.74 -7.46
CA PRO A 753 25.09 -14.47 -6.12
C PRO A 753 26.12 -13.32 -6.08
N TYR A 754 26.58 -12.97 -4.87
CA TYR A 754 27.41 -11.78 -4.62
C TYR A 754 28.88 -12.11 -4.33
N ASP A 755 29.76 -11.18 -4.71
CA ASP A 755 31.16 -11.11 -4.30
C ASP A 755 31.35 -10.69 -2.85
N VAL A 756 32.45 -11.12 -2.23
CA VAL A 756 32.89 -10.64 -0.90
C VAL A 756 32.95 -9.11 -0.89
N GLY A 757 32.17 -8.48 -0.01
CA GLY A 757 32.06 -7.01 0.10
C GLY A 757 31.35 -6.32 -1.06
N PHE A 758 30.69 -7.07 -1.97
CA PHE A 758 30.13 -6.58 -3.24
C PHE A 758 31.21 -6.04 -4.22
N ASN A 759 32.46 -6.46 -4.04
CA ASN A 759 33.59 -6.05 -4.88
C ASN A 759 33.62 -6.88 -6.17
N TRP A 760 32.98 -6.40 -7.23
CA TRP A 760 33.11 -6.96 -8.58
C TRP A 760 34.49 -6.70 -9.18
N ASN A 761 34.81 -7.39 -10.27
CA ASN A 761 36.07 -7.25 -10.97
C ASN A 761 36.06 -6.02 -11.91
N ASP A 762 36.81 -4.97 -11.57
CA ASP A 762 36.90 -3.75 -12.37
C ASP A 762 37.60 -3.94 -13.73
N ASP A 763 38.38 -5.01 -13.94
CA ASP A 763 38.92 -5.35 -15.28
C ASP A 763 37.80 -5.68 -16.29
N GLY A 764 36.61 -6.05 -15.79
CA GLY A 764 35.42 -6.25 -16.61
C GLY A 764 34.68 -4.97 -16.99
N MET A 765 35.11 -3.80 -16.49
CA MET A 765 34.47 -2.50 -16.68
C MET A 765 35.25 -1.62 -17.67
N THR A 766 34.56 -0.88 -18.53
CA THR A 766 35.15 0.18 -19.34
C THR A 766 34.25 1.42 -19.31
N ILE A 767 34.77 2.57 -18.89
CA ILE A 767 34.06 3.86 -18.97
C ILE A 767 34.63 4.62 -20.17
N TYR A 768 33.78 4.98 -21.13
CA TYR A 768 34.22 5.63 -22.37
C TYR A 768 34.36 7.16 -22.25
N ASN A 769 33.60 7.79 -21.36
CA ASN A 769 33.68 9.22 -21.11
C ASN A 769 33.74 9.53 -19.61
N THR A 770 34.95 9.54 -19.04
CA THR A 770 35.21 9.80 -17.61
C THR A 770 34.93 11.24 -17.17
N SER A 771 34.60 12.16 -18.10
CA SER A 771 34.18 13.53 -17.76
C SER A 771 32.69 13.65 -17.43
N ARG A 772 31.89 12.65 -17.83
CA ARG A 772 30.43 12.58 -17.59
C ARG A 772 30.04 11.37 -16.76
N THR A 773 30.62 10.21 -17.07
CA THR A 773 30.27 8.90 -16.50
C THR A 773 31.32 8.49 -15.49
N PHE A 774 30.87 7.99 -14.33
CA PHE A 774 31.73 7.51 -13.25
C PHE A 774 31.18 6.20 -12.66
N LYS A 775 32.07 5.36 -12.12
CA LYS A 775 31.66 4.15 -11.39
C LYS A 775 30.83 4.55 -10.17
N ASN A 776 29.69 3.90 -9.98
CA ASN A 776 28.82 4.16 -8.84
C ASN A 776 29.53 3.79 -7.51
N THR A 777 29.28 4.57 -6.47
CA THR A 777 29.75 4.28 -5.11
C THR A 777 28.84 3.28 -4.38
N TYR A 778 27.60 3.11 -4.84
CA TYR A 778 26.79 1.96 -4.48
C TYR A 778 27.21 0.75 -5.32
N GLN A 779 27.21 -0.42 -4.68
CA GLN A 779 27.66 -1.67 -5.28
C GLN A 779 26.70 -2.83 -4.97
N GLY A 780 25.59 -2.56 -4.29
CA GLY A 780 24.70 -3.58 -3.73
C GLY A 780 24.53 -3.54 -2.21
N GLY A 781 23.81 -4.55 -1.73
CA GLY A 781 23.39 -4.77 -0.34
C GLY A 781 22.86 -6.20 -0.17
N PRO A 782 22.24 -6.55 0.96
CA PRO A 782 21.90 -7.94 1.30
C PRO A 782 20.98 -8.69 0.31
N PHE A 783 20.32 -7.96 -0.61
CA PHE A 783 19.40 -8.52 -1.61
C PHE A 783 19.87 -8.38 -3.06
N GLN A 784 20.99 -7.70 -3.33
CA GLN A 784 21.53 -7.55 -4.69
C GLN A 784 23.01 -7.14 -4.71
N GLN A 785 23.74 -7.50 -5.77
CA GLN A 785 24.97 -6.82 -6.19
C GLN A 785 24.68 -6.04 -7.48
N ALA A 786 25.09 -4.77 -7.54
CA ALA A 786 24.62 -3.82 -8.56
C ALA A 786 25.78 -3.12 -9.29
N MET A 787 26.26 -3.68 -10.40
CA MET A 787 27.31 -3.09 -11.22
C MET A 787 26.73 -1.91 -11.99
N SER A 788 27.16 -0.68 -11.69
CA SER A 788 26.60 0.53 -12.32
C SER A 788 27.64 1.60 -12.67
N GLY A 789 27.39 2.23 -13.82
CA GLY A 789 27.96 3.52 -14.20
C GLY A 789 26.89 4.60 -14.06
N VAL A 790 27.23 5.70 -13.40
CA VAL A 790 26.35 6.87 -13.26
C VAL A 790 26.82 7.98 -14.19
N SER A 791 25.91 8.56 -14.96
CA SER A 791 26.18 9.64 -15.91
C SER A 791 25.38 10.90 -15.58
N TYR A 792 26.02 12.06 -15.57
CA TYR A 792 25.28 13.34 -15.52
C TYR A 792 24.55 13.60 -16.85
N ILE A 793 23.33 14.12 -16.74
CA ILE A 793 22.47 14.49 -17.86
C ILE A 793 22.27 16.00 -17.93
N GLU A 794 22.06 16.53 -19.15
CA GLU A 794 21.78 17.94 -19.37
C GLU A 794 20.37 18.30 -18.90
N ASN A 795 20.25 19.41 -18.16
CA ASN A 795 18.97 19.89 -17.64
C ASN A 795 17.92 20.17 -18.74
N GLN A 796 18.34 20.42 -19.99
CA GLN A 796 17.41 20.62 -21.12
C GLN A 796 16.48 19.42 -21.38
N PHE A 797 16.86 18.22 -20.92
CA PHE A 797 16.06 16.99 -21.02
C PHE A 797 15.12 16.77 -19.82
N ILE A 798 14.83 17.84 -19.05
CA ILE A 798 13.96 17.83 -17.87
C ILE A 798 12.77 18.77 -18.10
N GLY A 799 11.56 18.29 -17.87
CA GLY A 799 10.34 19.10 -17.81
C GLY A 799 9.45 19.10 -19.06
N GLY A 800 9.73 18.26 -20.06
CA GLY A 800 8.75 17.92 -21.10
C GLY A 800 8.46 18.97 -22.17
N GLY A 801 9.42 19.84 -22.49
CA GLY A 801 9.35 20.65 -23.72
C GLY A 801 9.53 19.79 -24.98
N ASP A 802 9.16 20.33 -26.15
CA ASP A 802 9.16 19.57 -27.41
C ASP A 802 10.58 19.06 -27.81
N ASP A 803 11.63 19.80 -27.46
CA ASP A 803 13.04 19.40 -27.65
C ASP A 803 13.66 18.66 -26.44
N ALA A 804 12.88 18.33 -25.41
CA ALA A 804 13.39 17.87 -24.11
C ALA A 804 13.64 16.35 -24.00
N PHE A 805 13.86 15.67 -25.13
CA PHE A 805 14.06 14.21 -25.19
C PHE A 805 15.52 13.81 -25.36
N ALA A 806 15.94 12.78 -24.62
CA ALA A 806 17.22 12.14 -24.79
C ALA A 806 17.09 10.62 -24.94
N THR A 807 17.93 10.06 -25.80
CA THR A 807 17.96 8.60 -26.01
C THR A 807 18.90 7.93 -25.00
N TYR A 808 18.43 6.83 -24.43
CA TYR A 808 19.18 5.96 -23.54
C TYR A 808 18.95 4.52 -23.98
N GLY A 809 19.97 3.69 -23.92
CA GLY A 809 19.87 2.32 -24.39
C GLY A 809 20.96 1.42 -23.85
N PHE A 810 20.78 0.11 -24.01
CA PHE A 810 21.85 -0.85 -23.84
C PHE A 810 21.86 -1.88 -24.96
N GLU A 811 23.06 -2.27 -25.37
CA GLU A 811 23.31 -3.48 -26.15
C GLU A 811 23.73 -4.58 -25.18
N TYR A 812 23.15 -5.77 -25.28
CA TYR A 812 23.66 -6.93 -24.58
C TYR A 812 23.71 -8.17 -25.46
N TRP A 813 24.72 -8.99 -25.19
CA TRP A 813 24.90 -10.28 -25.84
C TRP A 813 25.27 -11.35 -24.81
N SER A 814 24.71 -12.53 -25.02
CA SER A 814 25.07 -13.76 -24.31
C SER A 814 24.82 -14.95 -25.24
N ASP A 815 25.77 -15.88 -25.31
CA ASP A 815 25.62 -17.17 -26.01
C ASP A 815 25.91 -18.28 -25.00
N PRO A 816 24.97 -19.21 -24.74
CA PRO A 816 25.20 -20.36 -23.85
C PRO A 816 26.42 -21.23 -24.20
N ASN A 817 26.91 -21.16 -25.44
CA ASN A 817 28.11 -21.86 -25.90
C ASN A 817 29.40 -21.05 -25.76
N HIS A 818 29.30 -19.72 -25.63
CA HIS A 818 30.42 -18.75 -25.59
C HIS A 818 30.15 -17.67 -24.54
N ARG A 819 29.87 -18.08 -23.30
CA ARG A 819 29.47 -17.17 -22.20
C ARG A 819 30.53 -16.12 -21.84
N ASP A 820 31.81 -16.43 -22.09
CA ASP A 820 32.94 -15.53 -21.86
C ASP A 820 32.93 -14.32 -22.82
N ASP A 821 32.30 -14.45 -24.00
CA ASP A 821 32.08 -13.35 -24.95
C ASP A 821 30.89 -12.44 -24.55
N GLY A 822 30.23 -12.72 -23.43
CA GLY A 822 29.07 -11.96 -22.96
C GLY A 822 29.41 -10.53 -22.55
N TYR A 823 28.54 -9.58 -22.89
CA TYR A 823 28.70 -8.17 -22.49
C TYR A 823 27.36 -7.42 -22.40
N ILE A 824 27.40 -6.29 -21.71
CA ILE A 824 26.39 -5.22 -21.77
C ILE A 824 27.13 -3.89 -22.00
N THR A 825 26.72 -3.13 -23.02
CA THR A 825 27.25 -1.79 -23.34
C THR A 825 26.11 -0.80 -23.26
N TRP A 826 26.25 0.24 -22.44
CA TRP A 826 25.22 1.27 -22.28
C TRP A 826 25.51 2.52 -23.11
N TYR A 827 24.43 3.24 -23.44
CA TYR A 827 24.42 4.37 -24.34
C TYR A 827 23.61 5.54 -23.78
N TYR A 828 24.02 6.74 -24.17
CA TYR A 828 23.33 8.01 -23.96
C TYR A 828 23.54 8.89 -25.20
N GLN A 829 22.46 9.37 -25.82
CA GLN A 829 22.52 10.18 -27.06
C GLN A 829 23.34 9.49 -28.16
N GLY A 830 23.13 8.17 -28.33
CA GLY A 830 23.91 7.30 -29.24
C GLY A 830 25.40 7.12 -28.89
N GLN A 831 25.93 7.76 -27.84
CA GLN A 831 27.31 7.62 -27.39
C GLN A 831 27.43 6.58 -26.28
N LYS A 832 28.47 5.74 -26.31
CA LYS A 832 28.72 4.75 -25.25
C LYS A 832 29.06 5.45 -23.93
N THR A 833 28.39 5.07 -22.84
CA THR A 833 28.67 5.57 -21.49
C THR A 833 29.69 4.68 -20.80
N TRP A 834 29.35 3.40 -20.62
CA TRP A 834 30.20 2.36 -20.06
C TRP A 834 29.86 0.96 -20.61
N LYS A 835 30.74 -0.01 -20.38
CA LYS A 835 30.58 -1.42 -20.76
C LYS A 835 30.95 -2.34 -19.60
N ALA A 836 30.15 -3.38 -19.43
CA ALA A 836 30.40 -4.56 -18.61
C ALA A 836 30.68 -5.76 -19.54
N THR A 837 31.71 -6.53 -19.24
CA THR A 837 31.97 -7.85 -19.86
C THR A 837 31.67 -8.97 -18.85
N ALA A 838 31.56 -10.22 -19.30
CA ALA A 838 31.36 -11.39 -18.43
C ALA A 838 32.36 -11.46 -17.26
N ASN A 839 33.58 -10.94 -17.45
CA ASN A 839 34.61 -10.83 -16.41
C ASN A 839 34.19 -9.99 -15.19
N ILE A 840 33.29 -9.01 -15.34
CA ILE A 840 32.85 -8.15 -14.22
C ILE A 840 32.16 -8.98 -13.12
N VAL A 841 31.43 -10.02 -13.53
CA VAL A 841 30.73 -10.97 -12.66
C VAL A 841 31.44 -12.33 -12.58
N GLY A 842 32.78 -12.30 -12.72
CA GLY A 842 33.65 -13.48 -12.69
C GLY A 842 33.50 -14.36 -11.43
N PRO A 843 34.08 -15.57 -11.43
CA PRO A 843 34.06 -16.45 -10.27
C PRO A 843 34.78 -15.83 -9.07
N ASN A 844 34.28 -16.09 -7.87
CA ASN A 844 34.86 -15.61 -6.62
C ASN A 844 35.09 -16.77 -5.67
N SER A 845 36.34 -17.23 -5.60
CA SER A 845 36.74 -18.37 -4.78
C SER A 845 36.61 -18.14 -3.27
N GLU A 846 36.60 -16.88 -2.82
CA GLU A 846 36.44 -16.54 -1.40
C GLU A 846 34.96 -16.65 -0.99
N ALA A 847 34.04 -16.15 -1.82
CA ALA A 847 32.59 -16.37 -1.70
C ALA A 847 32.14 -17.78 -2.14
N GLY A 848 33.05 -18.61 -2.67
CA GLY A 848 32.79 -19.98 -3.12
C GLY A 848 31.93 -20.11 -4.39
N ILE A 849 31.76 -19.03 -5.16
CA ILE A 849 30.85 -18.96 -6.31
C ILE A 849 31.60 -19.06 -7.64
N GLY A 850 31.01 -19.79 -8.59
CA GLY A 850 31.45 -19.86 -9.98
C GLY A 850 31.10 -18.61 -10.80
N GLN A 851 31.33 -18.71 -12.11
CA GLN A 851 31.00 -17.66 -13.08
C GLN A 851 29.50 -17.36 -13.10
N ARG A 852 29.14 -16.08 -13.01
CA ARG A 852 27.77 -15.59 -13.23
C ARG A 852 27.56 -15.23 -14.70
N LEU A 853 26.32 -15.13 -15.12
CA LEU A 853 25.96 -14.91 -16.52
C LEU A 853 25.65 -13.44 -16.80
N ILE A 854 26.07 -12.95 -17.96
CA ILE A 854 25.27 -11.92 -18.65
C ILE A 854 23.96 -12.60 -19.09
N SER A 855 22.82 -11.95 -18.82
CA SER A 855 21.50 -12.58 -18.91
C SER A 855 21.28 -13.36 -20.21
N GLU A 856 20.73 -14.57 -20.07
CA GLU A 856 20.21 -15.38 -21.17
C GLU A 856 18.68 -15.52 -21.09
N GLU A 857 18.05 -14.97 -20.05
CA GLU A 857 16.61 -15.02 -19.83
C GLU A 857 15.89 -14.11 -20.83
N PRO A 858 14.66 -14.46 -21.29
CA PRO A 858 13.83 -13.49 -21.99
C PRO A 858 13.44 -12.37 -21.02
N MET A 859 13.79 -11.13 -21.36
CA MET A 859 13.55 -9.95 -20.53
C MET A 859 12.39 -9.13 -21.10
N TYR A 860 11.56 -8.57 -20.22
CA TYR A 860 10.48 -7.65 -20.57
C TYR A 860 10.81 -6.23 -20.11
N VAL A 861 10.13 -5.23 -20.66
CA VAL A 861 10.40 -3.80 -20.41
C VAL A 861 9.45 -3.25 -19.35
N ILE A 862 9.96 -2.36 -18.50
CA ILE A 862 9.22 -1.63 -17.47
C ILE A 862 9.55 -0.14 -17.60
N LEU A 863 8.51 0.69 -17.57
CA LEU A 863 8.59 2.14 -17.54
C LEU A 863 7.79 2.62 -16.32
N ASN A 864 8.39 3.41 -15.42
CA ASN A 864 7.71 3.91 -14.23
C ASN A 864 8.13 5.33 -13.85
N LEU A 865 7.26 6.01 -13.11
CA LEU A 865 7.58 7.25 -12.40
C LEU A 865 7.35 7.02 -10.90
N GLY A 866 8.38 6.58 -10.19
CA GLY A 866 8.29 6.30 -8.76
C GLY A 866 8.72 7.46 -7.85
N MET A 867 8.52 7.31 -6.55
CA MET A 867 9.06 8.18 -5.50
C MET A 867 9.28 7.39 -4.20
N SER A 868 10.53 7.03 -3.93
CA SER A 868 10.91 6.24 -2.75
C SER A 868 11.98 6.93 -1.89
N PRO A 869 11.85 6.95 -0.55
CA PRO A 869 12.90 7.42 0.35
C PRO A 869 14.11 6.48 0.43
N ASP A 870 13.95 5.20 0.06
CA ASP A 870 15.05 4.23 -0.03
C ASP A 870 15.85 4.38 -1.34
N PHE A 871 15.20 4.88 -2.41
CA PHE A 871 15.87 5.29 -3.65
C PHE A 871 16.53 6.67 -3.50
N GLN A 872 15.73 7.73 -3.31
CA GLN A 872 16.20 9.08 -3.03
C GLN A 872 15.20 9.83 -2.15
N LYS A 873 15.63 10.24 -0.95
CA LYS A 873 14.81 11.04 -0.01
C LYS A 873 14.12 12.24 -0.70
N PRO A 874 12.77 12.27 -0.76
CA PRO A 874 12.06 13.34 -1.46
C PRO A 874 12.10 14.70 -0.74
N ASP A 875 12.25 15.76 -1.52
CA ASP A 875 12.09 17.16 -1.08
C ASP A 875 10.67 17.65 -1.38
N PHE A 876 9.69 17.09 -0.66
CA PHE A 876 8.26 17.41 -0.77
C PHE A 876 7.93 18.90 -0.68
N LYS A 877 8.81 19.74 -0.12
CA LYS A 877 8.61 21.19 -0.05
C LYS A 877 8.77 21.87 -1.41
N ASN A 878 9.63 21.34 -2.27
CA ASN A 878 10.02 21.96 -3.53
C ASN A 878 9.58 21.16 -4.77
N LEU A 879 9.17 19.89 -4.60
CA LEU A 879 8.56 19.09 -5.65
C LEU A 879 7.25 19.76 -6.14
N LYS A 880 6.99 19.65 -7.45
CA LYS A 880 5.81 20.22 -8.10
C LYS A 880 4.96 19.09 -8.65
N PHE A 881 3.66 19.13 -8.37
CA PHE A 881 2.67 18.17 -8.89
C PHE A 881 1.61 18.89 -9.74
N PRO A 882 1.09 18.28 -10.81
CA PRO A 882 1.48 16.98 -11.34
C PRO A 882 2.90 16.98 -11.92
N ALA A 883 3.65 15.91 -11.66
CA ALA A 883 4.93 15.65 -12.30
C ALA A 883 4.69 14.65 -13.44
N LYS A 884 5.15 14.97 -14.65
CA LYS A 884 4.99 14.10 -15.83
C LYS A 884 6.36 13.60 -16.30
N TYR A 885 6.45 12.29 -16.50
CA TYR A 885 7.56 11.62 -17.17
C TYR A 885 7.07 11.18 -18.56
N TYR A 886 7.87 11.44 -19.59
CA TYR A 886 7.47 11.23 -20.99
C TYR A 886 8.39 10.26 -21.70
N VAL A 887 7.81 9.39 -22.52
CA VAL A 887 8.52 8.48 -23.42
C VAL A 887 8.01 8.69 -24.84
N ASP A 888 8.89 9.16 -25.71
CA ASP A 888 8.66 9.46 -27.12
C ASP A 888 8.63 8.16 -27.94
N TYR A 889 9.58 7.25 -27.74
CA TYR A 889 9.51 5.90 -28.30
C TYR A 889 10.22 4.84 -27.45
N VAL A 890 9.88 3.58 -27.69
CA VAL A 890 10.66 2.38 -27.32
C VAL A 890 11.01 1.62 -28.60
N ARG A 891 12.28 1.28 -28.80
CA ARG A 891 12.74 0.49 -29.97
C ARG A 891 13.66 -0.65 -29.55
N ILE A 892 13.44 -1.85 -30.10
CA ILE A 892 14.20 -3.08 -29.80
C ILE A 892 14.68 -3.72 -31.10
N TYR A 893 15.98 -4.02 -31.13
CA TYR A 893 16.71 -4.52 -32.28
C TYR A 893 17.38 -5.85 -31.96
N GLN A 894 17.36 -6.78 -32.92
CA GLN A 894 18.08 -8.04 -32.85
C GLN A 894 19.22 -8.08 -33.87
N ARG A 895 20.30 -8.82 -33.59
CA ARG A 895 21.31 -9.14 -34.60
C ARG A 895 20.63 -9.75 -35.83
N ARG A 896 21.02 -9.32 -37.03
CA ARG A 896 20.42 -9.80 -38.28
C ARG A 896 20.54 -11.32 -38.39
N GLY A 897 19.40 -11.99 -38.56
CA GLY A 897 19.30 -13.45 -38.62
C GLY A 897 19.06 -14.16 -37.28
N THR A 898 18.96 -13.43 -36.15
CA THR A 898 18.51 -14.00 -34.88
C THR A 898 17.11 -14.61 -35.02
N LYS A 899 16.96 -15.86 -34.59
CA LYS A 899 15.66 -16.56 -34.55
C LYS A 899 15.09 -16.50 -33.14
N ASN A 900 13.79 -16.26 -33.02
CA ASN A 900 13.09 -16.18 -31.74
C ASN A 900 13.66 -15.11 -30.80
N GLY A 901 14.17 -13.99 -31.33
CA GLY A 901 14.74 -12.91 -30.51
C GLY A 901 13.69 -12.09 -29.73
N MET A 902 12.41 -12.16 -30.14
CA MET A 902 11.27 -11.44 -29.56
C MET A 902 10.19 -12.40 -29.02
N THR A 903 10.54 -13.32 -28.11
CA THR A 903 9.54 -14.17 -27.45
C THR A 903 9.81 -14.30 -25.95
N CYS A 904 8.74 -14.31 -25.17
CA CYS A 904 8.80 -14.59 -23.74
C CYS A 904 9.07 -16.07 -23.43
N ASN A 905 8.96 -16.98 -24.40
CA ASN A 905 9.07 -18.44 -24.21
C ASN A 905 9.96 -19.12 -25.29
N PRO A 906 11.25 -18.78 -25.36
CA PRO A 906 12.18 -19.42 -26.29
C PRO A 906 12.45 -20.89 -25.86
N PRO A 907 12.72 -21.83 -26.79
CA PRO A 907 12.83 -23.26 -26.46
C PRO A 907 13.94 -23.63 -25.46
N ASN A 908 15.01 -22.84 -25.39
CA ASN A 908 16.13 -23.01 -24.45
C ASN A 908 15.90 -22.33 -23.09
N ARG A 909 14.94 -21.41 -22.97
CA ARG A 909 14.58 -20.70 -21.73
C ARG A 909 13.04 -20.58 -21.59
N PRO A 910 12.29 -21.70 -21.59
CA PRO A 910 10.83 -21.68 -21.51
C PRO A 910 10.35 -21.01 -20.20
N THR A 911 9.16 -20.40 -20.25
CA THR A 911 8.54 -19.66 -19.14
C THR A 911 7.03 -19.93 -19.03
N THR A 912 6.31 -19.96 -20.15
CA THR A 912 4.84 -19.99 -20.21
C THR A 912 4.22 -21.13 -19.40
N ALA A 913 4.73 -22.35 -19.59
CA ALA A 913 4.20 -23.53 -18.88
C ALA A 913 4.49 -23.51 -17.37
N TYR A 914 5.49 -22.74 -16.91
CA TYR A 914 5.77 -22.53 -15.49
C TYR A 914 4.85 -21.45 -14.92
N ILE A 915 4.81 -20.25 -15.54
CA ILE A 915 3.95 -19.14 -15.13
C ILE A 915 2.50 -19.61 -14.97
N ASN A 916 1.97 -20.37 -15.94
CA ASN A 916 0.61 -20.91 -15.90
C ASN A 916 0.35 -21.88 -14.73
N ARG A 917 1.33 -22.69 -14.31
CA ARG A 917 1.18 -23.59 -13.16
C ARG A 917 1.12 -22.85 -11.83
N HIS A 918 1.70 -21.65 -11.78
CA HIS A 918 1.87 -20.86 -10.57
C HIS A 918 1.15 -19.51 -10.64
N ILE A 919 0.13 -19.39 -11.51
CA ILE A 919 -0.49 -18.13 -11.92
C ILE A 919 -0.93 -17.25 -10.74
N ASN A 920 -1.37 -17.86 -9.62
CA ASN A 920 -1.70 -17.18 -8.36
C ASN A 920 -0.58 -16.24 -7.85
N ALA A 921 0.69 -16.62 -7.98
CA ALA A 921 1.83 -15.77 -7.63
C ALA A 921 1.95 -14.55 -8.56
N TYR A 922 1.63 -14.71 -9.84
CA TYR A 922 1.75 -13.69 -10.89
C TYR A 922 0.52 -12.78 -11.03
N THR A 923 -0.59 -13.10 -10.35
CA THR A 923 -1.84 -12.32 -10.39
C THR A 923 -2.25 -11.74 -9.03
N ASN A 924 -1.53 -12.03 -7.94
CA ASN A 924 -1.86 -11.51 -6.61
C ASN A 924 -0.65 -10.82 -5.96
N VAL A 925 -0.66 -9.48 -6.03
CA VAL A 925 0.39 -8.57 -5.51
C VAL A 925 0.60 -8.68 -3.99
N ASN A 926 -0.41 -9.15 -3.25
CA ASN A 926 -0.33 -9.30 -1.79
C ASN A 926 0.47 -10.54 -1.34
N LEU A 927 0.87 -11.41 -2.27
CA LEU A 927 1.68 -12.58 -1.98
C LEU A 927 3.16 -12.19 -2.11
N THR A 928 3.84 -12.11 -0.98
CA THR A 928 5.24 -11.66 -0.93
C THR A 928 6.24 -12.83 -0.91
N THR A 929 5.76 -14.07 -0.77
CA THR A 929 6.57 -15.30 -0.73
C THR A 929 5.93 -16.43 -1.56
N TRP A 930 6.75 -17.31 -2.12
CA TRP A 930 6.35 -18.46 -2.92
C TRP A 930 5.44 -19.43 -2.14
N ALA A 931 5.69 -19.56 -0.84
CA ALA A 931 4.87 -20.38 0.06
C ALA A 931 3.45 -19.82 0.26
N GLN A 932 3.27 -18.50 0.33
CA GLN A 932 1.94 -17.88 0.40
C GLN A 932 1.12 -18.11 -0.88
N ALA A 933 1.79 -18.30 -2.03
CA ALA A 933 1.14 -18.70 -3.28
C ALA A 933 0.73 -20.20 -3.33
N ASN A 934 0.89 -20.93 -2.21
CA ASN A 934 0.67 -22.37 -2.08
C ASN A 934 1.62 -23.22 -2.95
N ASN A 935 2.81 -22.68 -3.26
CA ASN A 935 3.86 -23.39 -3.97
C ASN A 935 4.96 -23.89 -3.00
N THR A 936 5.67 -24.95 -3.39
CA THR A 936 6.81 -25.46 -2.62
C THR A 936 8.12 -25.01 -3.25
N PHE A 937 9.10 -24.62 -2.43
CA PHE A 937 10.44 -24.27 -2.89
C PHE A 937 11.18 -25.56 -3.35
N PRO A 938 11.74 -25.63 -4.57
CA PRO A 938 12.43 -26.83 -5.05
C PRO A 938 13.58 -27.28 -4.13
N ARG A 939 13.85 -28.60 -4.10
CA ARG A 939 14.97 -29.14 -3.32
C ARG A 939 16.27 -28.94 -4.09
N ASN A 940 17.27 -28.42 -3.38
CA ASN A 940 18.63 -28.25 -3.89
C ASN A 940 19.45 -29.49 -3.55
N SER A 941 20.01 -30.16 -4.55
CA SER A 941 20.71 -31.44 -4.42
C SER A 941 21.96 -31.39 -3.51
N LEU A 942 22.67 -30.26 -3.48
CA LEU A 942 23.85 -30.08 -2.62
C LEU A 942 23.48 -29.62 -1.20
N TYR A 943 22.40 -28.84 -1.05
CA TYR A 943 21.99 -28.29 0.25
C TYR A 943 21.00 -29.20 1.00
N ASP A 944 19.93 -29.62 0.34
CA ASP A 944 18.81 -30.41 0.89
C ASP A 944 18.95 -31.92 0.64
N GLY A 945 19.88 -32.31 -0.23
CA GLY A 945 19.88 -33.63 -0.85
C GLY A 945 18.66 -33.84 -1.76
N CYS A 946 18.66 -34.98 -2.45
CA CYS A 946 17.46 -35.57 -3.05
C CYS A 946 17.14 -36.84 -2.25
#